data_AF-A0A936WU91-F1
#
_entry.id   AF-A0A936WU91-F1
#
_cell.length_a   1.000
_cell.length_b   1.000
_cell.length_c   1.000
_cell.angle_alpha   90.00
_cell.angle_beta   90.00
_cell.angle_gamma   90.00
#
_symmetry.space_group_name_H-M   'P 1'
#
loop_
_entity.id
_entity.type
_entity.pdbx_description
1 polymer ?
#
loop_
_entity_poly.entity_id
_entity_poly.type
_entity_poly.pdbx_seq_one_letter_code
_entity_poly.pdbx_strand_id
1 'polypeptide(L)'
;MRQFPRQLLFALSTMAVLQATAQAPANDACANPQAVACGTSVTGTTLAATTDVTPFCGTAISAPGVWYTVQGVSGSVTVSTCAQFDFDTKINVYEGTCDGLQCIGGNDDGGGCGLGSQLTFATWDGGEYLVLVQGYNNATGTFTLTVNCQEIPNDGCGGALPISCGQTVDGTTAGATPEDIIPCQATLTAPAVWYVATDLVGNVVATTCPDPGYDTQLSVFRGSCGTLPCVVGNNDTPGVGTCSTVQFDAQPGETYFFLVHGVGSASGPFSLGVHCTTCPAPTNLGIVTTGTQAVVQWTTSNPGAQFVIEYGPAGFTPGTGTVITGQNGVGGPPVTISGLTEESDYALYLYEQCATDSSYVAGPVAFTTLGPMPPNAICAGALPIACGFTITASTATGLFTAGPACGPANITSKGLWYAFSGTGEEVTLSTCTGTAYDSKISVFTGSCNALQCVAGNDDAPGCGTTSRVVFPTVPGTDYLVLVHGYSAAEGDFTLSMTCAPTCSPVAAGDQCADAVLLSLQQLGTCTPIATTNVCAYAEVLPNPSCNPYAPIVDVWFRFNSGQAVGHQVLLVAANGQPLNVALYTACGGTEISCTMGVVGVLTLPGLASDTDHLLRIWNAGGTDAGAFTICVEADLGTGLMDAPAHQPTVLWPVPTTGLVYLNMDGTGQRVVVRDALGRVVMSTLLRGPAPQVIDASRLVPGSYWLQDSGSGAVIGRMVRE
;
A
#
# COMPACT_ATOMS: atom_id res chain seq x y z
N MET A 1 69.53 -28.08 -88.38
CA MET A 1 69.82 -28.48 -89.78
C MET A 1 68.49 -28.76 -90.49
N ARG A 2 68.31 -28.17 -91.69
CA ARG A 2 67.26 -28.40 -92.73
C ARG A 2 65.84 -27.91 -92.37
N GLN A 3 65.31 -26.79 -92.88
CA GLN A 3 64.96 -26.33 -94.25
C GLN A 3 63.81 -27.09 -94.98
N PHE A 4 62.64 -26.42 -95.02
CA PHE A 4 61.65 -26.20 -96.13
C PHE A 4 60.96 -27.41 -96.83
N PRO A 5 59.81 -27.26 -97.58
CA PRO A 5 59.20 -26.03 -98.12
C PRO A 5 57.65 -25.88 -98.09
N ARG A 6 57.24 -24.64 -98.43
CA ARG A 6 55.93 -24.19 -98.91
C ARG A 6 55.40 -25.02 -100.09
N GLN A 7 54.07 -25.11 -100.23
CA GLN A 7 53.41 -24.91 -101.53
C GLN A 7 52.04 -24.25 -101.35
N LEU A 8 51.85 -23.17 -102.10
CA LEU A 8 50.66 -22.33 -102.18
C LEU A 8 49.89 -22.77 -103.44
N LEU A 9 48.61 -23.10 -103.33
CA LEU A 9 47.71 -23.26 -104.49
C LEU A 9 46.40 -22.53 -104.20
N PHE A 10 46.12 -21.51 -105.02
CA PHE A 10 44.86 -20.75 -105.02
C PHE A 10 43.84 -21.48 -105.91
N ALA A 11 42.62 -21.70 -105.41
CA ALA A 11 41.45 -22.05 -106.21
C ALA A 11 40.24 -21.23 -105.72
N LEU A 12 39.52 -20.63 -106.68
CA LEU A 12 38.39 -19.74 -106.48
C LEU A 12 37.06 -20.50 -106.24
N SER A 13 36.32 -20.02 -105.25
CA SER A 13 34.85 -19.84 -105.23
C SER A 13 33.90 -21.03 -105.22
N THR A 14 33.34 -21.29 -104.03
CA THR A 14 31.88 -21.20 -103.78
C THR A 14 31.65 -20.56 -102.40
N MET A 15 31.09 -19.34 -102.37
CA MET A 15 30.62 -18.70 -101.14
C MET A 15 29.30 -19.34 -100.71
N ALA A 16 29.34 -20.15 -99.65
CA ALA A 16 28.20 -20.36 -98.77
C ALA A 16 28.40 -19.43 -97.58
N VAL A 17 27.51 -18.44 -97.42
CA VAL A 17 27.45 -17.65 -96.19
C VAL A 17 26.91 -18.58 -95.11
N LEU A 18 27.81 -19.09 -94.25
CA LEU A 18 27.42 -19.66 -92.97
C LEU A 18 26.92 -18.47 -92.12
N GLN A 19 25.61 -18.37 -91.90
CA GLN A 19 25.10 -17.56 -90.80
C GLN A 19 25.60 -18.22 -89.50
N ALA A 20 26.61 -17.62 -88.86
CA ALA A 20 26.93 -17.93 -87.49
C ALA A 20 25.73 -17.47 -86.64
N THR A 21 24.94 -18.42 -86.14
CA THR A 21 23.97 -18.15 -85.09
C THR A 21 24.73 -17.63 -83.88
N ALA A 22 24.41 -16.44 -83.39
CA ALA A 22 25.02 -15.90 -82.17
C ALA A 22 24.78 -16.89 -81.03
N GLN A 23 25.86 -17.42 -80.46
CA GLN A 23 25.80 -18.36 -79.35
C GLN A 23 25.51 -17.59 -78.06
N ALA A 24 24.58 -18.08 -77.26
CA ALA A 24 24.27 -17.51 -75.96
C ALA A 24 25.52 -17.47 -75.04
N PRO A 25 25.64 -16.48 -74.14
CA PRO A 25 26.71 -16.43 -73.15
C PRO A 25 26.81 -17.72 -72.33
N ALA A 26 28.02 -18.07 -71.89
CA ALA A 26 28.25 -19.31 -71.12
C ALA A 26 27.47 -19.33 -69.78
N ASN A 27 27.16 -18.15 -69.25
CA ASN A 27 26.41 -17.94 -68.02
C ASN A 27 24.95 -17.52 -68.25
N ASP A 28 24.38 -17.86 -69.40
CA ASP A 28 22.96 -17.66 -69.73
C ASP A 28 22.03 -18.45 -68.79
N ALA A 29 22.38 -19.69 -68.44
CA ALA A 29 21.59 -20.50 -67.53
C ALA A 29 22.03 -20.32 -66.07
N CYS A 30 21.06 -20.21 -65.15
CA CYS A 30 21.29 -20.17 -63.70
C CYS A 30 22.21 -21.29 -63.20
N ALA A 31 22.18 -22.48 -63.81
CA ALA A 31 23.00 -23.63 -63.42
C ALA A 31 24.50 -23.49 -63.72
N ASN A 32 24.91 -22.49 -64.51
CA ASN A 32 26.31 -22.22 -64.81
C ASN A 32 26.66 -20.72 -64.63
N PRO A 33 26.47 -20.17 -63.42
CA PRO A 33 26.70 -18.76 -63.16
C PRO A 33 28.20 -18.43 -63.17
N GLN A 34 28.57 -17.23 -63.64
CA GLN A 34 29.96 -16.79 -63.61
C GLN A 34 30.33 -16.22 -62.24
N ALA A 35 31.33 -16.79 -61.56
CA ALA A 35 31.80 -16.25 -60.28
C ALA A 35 32.52 -14.89 -60.45
N VAL A 36 32.20 -13.93 -59.56
CA VAL A 36 32.84 -12.61 -59.48
C VAL A 36 33.29 -12.37 -58.04
N ALA A 37 34.59 -12.08 -57.87
CA ALA A 37 35.18 -11.87 -56.56
C ALA A 37 34.93 -10.43 -56.05
N CYS A 38 34.90 -10.26 -54.73
CA CYS A 38 34.86 -8.95 -54.08
C CYS A 38 35.99 -8.03 -54.56
N GLY A 39 35.66 -6.76 -54.79
CA GLY A 39 36.59 -5.72 -55.26
C GLY A 39 36.96 -5.83 -56.75
N THR A 40 36.30 -6.71 -57.50
CA THR A 40 36.58 -6.91 -58.93
C THR A 40 35.41 -6.50 -59.81
N SER A 41 35.68 -6.39 -61.11
CA SER A 41 34.68 -6.09 -62.14
C SER A 41 34.82 -7.04 -63.31
N VAL A 42 33.69 -7.41 -63.91
CA VAL A 42 33.64 -8.28 -65.10
C VAL A 42 32.77 -7.65 -66.18
N THR A 43 33.24 -7.69 -67.43
CA THR A 43 32.43 -7.29 -68.59
C THR A 43 31.55 -8.46 -69.02
N GLY A 44 30.25 -8.21 -69.16
CA GLY A 44 29.22 -9.17 -69.57
C GLY A 44 28.39 -8.68 -70.76
N THR A 45 27.55 -9.56 -71.28
CA THR A 45 26.58 -9.24 -72.34
C THR A 45 25.32 -10.09 -72.18
N THR A 46 24.15 -9.50 -72.41
CA THR A 46 22.86 -10.20 -72.52
C THR A 46 22.45 -10.48 -73.96
N LEU A 47 23.30 -10.14 -74.94
CA LEU A 47 23.05 -10.43 -76.35
C LEU A 47 22.98 -11.95 -76.59
N ALA A 48 21.91 -12.41 -77.24
CA ALA A 48 21.62 -13.82 -77.50
C ALA A 48 21.37 -14.70 -76.25
N ALA A 49 21.24 -14.09 -75.07
CA ALA A 49 20.76 -14.78 -73.87
C ALA A 49 19.25 -15.10 -73.96
N THR A 50 18.75 -15.85 -72.99
CA THR A 50 17.34 -16.23 -72.85
C THR A 50 16.69 -15.56 -71.65
N THR A 51 15.36 -15.43 -71.68
CA THR A 51 14.60 -14.86 -70.56
C THR A 51 14.34 -15.92 -69.50
N ASP A 52 14.82 -15.68 -68.29
CA ASP A 52 14.61 -16.56 -67.15
C ASP A 52 13.19 -16.49 -66.59
N VAL A 53 12.77 -17.57 -65.92
CA VAL A 53 11.55 -17.61 -65.11
C VAL A 53 11.95 -17.81 -63.66
N THR A 54 11.94 -16.72 -62.89
CA THR A 54 12.34 -16.70 -61.47
C THR A 54 11.28 -16.01 -60.62
N PRO A 55 11.27 -16.23 -59.29
CA PRO A 55 10.38 -15.50 -58.38
C PRO A 55 10.61 -13.98 -58.47
N PHE A 56 9.56 -13.19 -58.25
CA PHE A 56 9.73 -11.72 -58.22
C PHE A 56 10.68 -11.32 -57.09
N CYS A 57 11.67 -10.47 -57.40
CA CYS A 57 12.64 -10.03 -56.42
C CYS A 57 13.09 -8.58 -56.68
N GLY A 58 12.40 -7.61 -56.07
CA GLY A 58 12.64 -6.17 -56.23
C GLY A 58 12.22 -5.59 -57.58
N THR A 59 12.63 -6.21 -58.70
CA THR A 59 12.25 -5.85 -60.07
C THR A 59 11.80 -7.07 -60.87
N ALA A 60 10.91 -6.87 -61.84
CA ALA A 60 10.37 -7.96 -62.66
C ALA A 60 11.35 -8.41 -63.74
N ILE A 61 11.38 -9.72 -64.04
CA ILE A 61 12.11 -10.26 -65.19
C ILE A 61 11.35 -9.89 -66.47
N SER A 62 11.97 -9.08 -67.31
CA SER A 62 11.34 -8.50 -68.51
C SER A 62 12.21 -8.59 -69.77
N ALA A 63 13.42 -9.13 -69.68
CA ALA A 63 14.33 -9.30 -70.79
C ALA A 63 15.22 -10.53 -70.59
N PRO A 64 15.94 -10.98 -71.64
CA PRO A 64 17.03 -11.93 -71.48
C PRO A 64 18.10 -11.49 -70.47
N GLY A 65 18.66 -12.45 -69.74
CA GLY A 65 19.61 -12.17 -68.66
C GLY A 65 20.76 -13.17 -68.58
N VAL A 66 21.75 -12.84 -67.77
CA VAL A 66 22.89 -13.72 -67.48
C VAL A 66 23.20 -13.74 -65.99
N TRP A 67 23.72 -14.87 -65.52
CA TRP A 67 23.88 -15.18 -64.10
C TRP A 67 25.32 -15.07 -63.63
N TYR A 68 25.49 -14.58 -62.40
CA TYR A 68 26.77 -14.49 -61.70
C TYR A 68 26.64 -15.07 -60.29
N THR A 69 27.75 -15.54 -59.72
CA THR A 69 27.84 -15.82 -58.28
C THR A 69 28.74 -14.80 -57.60
N VAL A 70 28.37 -14.43 -56.39
CA VAL A 70 29.16 -13.57 -55.52
C VAL A 70 29.24 -14.22 -54.14
N GLN A 71 30.45 -14.22 -53.56
CA GLN A 71 30.65 -14.66 -52.18
C GLN A 71 30.32 -13.52 -51.22
N GLY A 72 29.57 -13.84 -50.17
CA GLY A 72 29.26 -12.96 -49.06
C GLY A 72 30.46 -12.70 -48.17
N VAL A 73 30.39 -11.58 -47.46
CA VAL A 73 31.32 -11.16 -46.40
C VAL A 73 30.55 -10.96 -45.11
N SER A 74 31.20 -10.92 -43.95
CA SER A 74 30.57 -10.46 -42.70
C SER A 74 30.33 -8.96 -42.78
N GLY A 75 29.18 -8.54 -43.32
CA GLY A 75 28.85 -7.15 -43.63
C GLY A 75 27.93 -7.05 -44.83
N SER A 76 28.32 -6.29 -45.86
CA SER A 76 27.47 -6.09 -47.04
C SER A 76 28.20 -6.20 -48.37
N VAL A 77 27.45 -6.60 -49.39
CA VAL A 77 27.88 -6.66 -50.79
C VAL A 77 27.07 -5.66 -51.61
N THR A 78 27.77 -4.89 -52.44
CA THR A 78 27.20 -4.03 -53.47
C THR A 78 27.51 -4.58 -54.85
N VAL A 79 26.46 -4.90 -55.60
CA VAL A 79 26.55 -5.26 -57.02
C VAL A 79 26.06 -4.10 -57.88
N SER A 80 26.79 -3.76 -58.94
CA SER A 80 26.43 -2.61 -59.77
C SER A 80 26.88 -2.73 -61.22
N THR A 81 26.02 -2.34 -62.16
CA THR A 81 26.33 -2.18 -63.59
C THR A 81 26.74 -0.74 -63.94
N CYS A 82 26.71 0.18 -62.97
CA CYS A 82 26.91 1.62 -63.18
C CYS A 82 28.26 2.01 -63.80
N ALA A 83 29.28 1.12 -63.75
CA ALA A 83 30.60 1.41 -64.30
C ALA A 83 30.58 1.59 -65.83
N GLN A 84 29.83 0.74 -66.53
CA GLN A 84 29.65 0.83 -67.98
C GLN A 84 28.46 -0.04 -68.41
N PHE A 85 27.54 0.51 -69.19
CA PHE A 85 26.41 -0.19 -69.80
C PHE A 85 25.97 0.54 -71.08
N ASP A 86 25.36 -0.18 -72.03
CA ASP A 86 24.80 0.39 -73.27
C ASP A 86 23.28 0.18 -73.41
N PHE A 87 22.63 -0.37 -72.38
CA PHE A 87 21.19 -0.62 -72.30
C PHE A 87 20.67 -0.40 -70.87
N ASP A 88 19.35 -0.32 -70.74
CA ASP A 88 18.67 -0.18 -69.46
C ASP A 88 18.75 -1.50 -68.67
N THR A 89 19.60 -1.54 -67.66
CA THR A 89 19.93 -2.76 -66.92
C THR A 89 18.98 -2.99 -65.76
N LYS A 90 18.83 -4.25 -65.35
CA LYS A 90 18.14 -4.69 -64.14
C LYS A 90 19.00 -5.70 -63.39
N ILE A 91 19.02 -5.62 -62.06
CA ILE A 91 19.66 -6.59 -61.18
C ILE A 91 18.60 -7.26 -60.31
N ASN A 92 18.67 -8.59 -60.23
CA ASN A 92 17.97 -9.39 -59.23
C ASN A 92 19.01 -10.23 -58.47
N VAL A 93 18.89 -10.29 -57.14
CA VAL A 93 19.80 -11.05 -56.26
C VAL A 93 19.01 -12.07 -55.46
N TYR A 94 19.50 -13.30 -55.48
CA TYR A 94 18.92 -14.45 -54.81
C TYR A 94 19.96 -15.18 -53.97
N GLU A 95 19.48 -15.99 -53.04
CA GLU A 95 20.25 -17.05 -52.38
C GLU A 95 19.63 -18.43 -52.67
N GLY A 96 20.36 -19.50 -52.33
CA GLY A 96 19.92 -20.88 -52.53
C GLY A 96 20.35 -21.47 -53.87
N THR A 97 19.51 -22.34 -54.45
CA THR A 97 19.80 -23.05 -55.70
C THR A 97 18.80 -22.66 -56.79
N CYS A 98 19.10 -22.94 -58.06
CA CYS A 98 18.21 -22.59 -59.18
C CYS A 98 16.80 -23.19 -59.08
N ASP A 99 16.63 -24.32 -58.39
CA ASP A 99 15.33 -24.96 -58.17
C ASP A 99 14.60 -24.42 -56.92
N GLY A 100 15.25 -23.55 -56.14
CA GLY A 100 14.77 -23.03 -54.86
C GLY A 100 15.33 -21.65 -54.52
N LEU A 101 15.25 -20.72 -55.47
CA LEU A 101 15.74 -19.35 -55.29
C LEU A 101 14.94 -18.60 -54.22
N GLN A 102 15.63 -18.05 -53.23
CA GLN A 102 15.06 -17.15 -52.23
C GLN A 102 15.47 -15.72 -52.53
N CYS A 103 14.52 -14.78 -52.46
CA CYS A 103 14.76 -13.40 -52.86
C CYS A 103 15.53 -12.62 -51.78
N ILE A 104 16.63 -11.99 -52.19
CA ILE A 104 17.37 -11.00 -51.38
C ILE A 104 16.94 -9.57 -51.75
N GLY A 105 16.87 -9.26 -53.05
CA GLY A 105 16.38 -7.98 -53.54
C GLY A 105 16.63 -7.78 -55.03
N GLY A 106 16.25 -6.61 -55.55
CA GLY A 106 16.53 -6.26 -56.93
C GLY A 106 16.33 -4.77 -57.20
N ASN A 107 16.95 -4.28 -58.27
CA ASN A 107 16.89 -2.89 -58.67
C ASN A 107 16.89 -2.74 -60.20
N ASP A 108 16.12 -1.78 -60.69
CA ASP A 108 16.04 -1.37 -62.11
C ASP A 108 17.02 -0.20 -62.32
N ASP A 109 16.72 0.96 -61.74
CA ASP A 109 17.55 2.15 -61.86
C ASP A 109 18.31 2.46 -60.55
N GLY A 110 19.63 2.41 -60.60
CA GLY A 110 20.54 2.82 -59.53
C GLY A 110 20.49 4.33 -59.35
N GLY A 111 20.16 4.80 -58.14
CA GLY A 111 19.88 6.20 -57.80
C GLY A 111 20.99 7.24 -58.05
N GLY A 112 22.10 6.87 -58.69
CA GLY A 112 23.22 7.75 -59.05
C GLY A 112 23.83 7.53 -60.42
N CYS A 113 23.35 6.60 -61.26
CA CYS A 113 23.99 6.29 -62.55
C CYS A 113 23.03 6.19 -63.76
N GLY A 114 21.81 6.74 -63.66
CA GLY A 114 20.84 6.72 -64.76
C GLY A 114 20.20 5.34 -64.91
N LEU A 115 20.22 4.79 -66.13
CA LEU A 115 19.62 3.48 -66.47
C LEU A 115 20.49 2.26 -66.07
N GLY A 116 21.53 2.50 -65.26
CA GLY A 116 22.36 1.44 -64.70
C GLY A 116 21.81 1.04 -63.33
N SER A 117 21.87 -0.23 -62.97
CA SER A 117 21.38 -0.73 -61.68
C SER A 117 22.47 -0.84 -60.62
N GLN A 118 22.07 -0.72 -59.36
CA GLN A 118 22.91 -0.99 -58.21
C GLN A 118 22.09 -1.52 -57.04
N LEU A 119 22.58 -2.54 -56.34
CA LEU A 119 21.95 -3.06 -55.12
C LEU A 119 23.02 -3.33 -54.07
N THR A 120 22.80 -2.83 -52.85
CA THR A 120 23.57 -3.19 -51.65
C THR A 120 22.69 -4.04 -50.74
N PHE A 121 23.21 -5.16 -50.26
CA PHE A 121 22.50 -6.08 -49.37
C PHE A 121 23.46 -6.64 -48.32
N ALA A 122 22.94 -6.92 -47.13
CA ALA A 122 23.71 -7.56 -46.06
C ALA A 122 23.97 -9.04 -46.40
N THR A 123 25.13 -9.54 -46.00
CA THR A 123 25.59 -10.90 -46.26
C THR A 123 26.27 -11.47 -45.02
N TRP A 124 26.42 -12.78 -44.95
CA TRP A 124 27.30 -13.42 -43.98
C TRP A 124 28.58 -13.96 -44.66
N ASP A 125 29.63 -14.12 -43.88
CA ASP A 125 30.90 -14.70 -44.35
C ASP A 125 30.68 -16.12 -44.88
N GLY A 126 31.17 -16.36 -46.10
CA GLY A 126 31.02 -17.65 -46.80
C GLY A 126 29.62 -17.93 -47.36
N GLY A 127 28.68 -16.97 -47.32
CA GLY A 127 27.43 -17.06 -48.06
C GLY A 127 27.65 -17.02 -49.57
N GLU A 128 26.79 -17.66 -50.36
CA GLU A 128 26.86 -17.60 -51.83
C GLU A 128 25.55 -17.03 -52.38
N TYR A 129 25.67 -15.99 -53.21
CA TYR A 129 24.55 -15.25 -53.77
C TYR A 129 24.56 -15.31 -55.30
N LEU A 130 23.38 -15.50 -55.88
CA LEU A 130 23.15 -15.54 -57.32
C LEU A 130 22.63 -14.19 -57.80
N VAL A 131 23.33 -13.60 -58.76
CA VAL A 131 23.02 -12.28 -59.32
C VAL A 131 22.61 -12.45 -60.78
N LEU A 132 21.37 -12.12 -61.10
CA LEU A 132 20.85 -12.06 -62.46
C LEU A 132 20.93 -10.61 -62.96
N VAL A 133 21.69 -10.40 -64.04
CA VAL A 133 21.71 -9.13 -64.77
C VAL A 133 20.89 -9.29 -66.04
N GLN A 134 19.81 -8.53 -66.14
CA GLN A 134 18.88 -8.50 -67.29
C GLN A 134 18.60 -7.05 -67.69
N GLY A 135 17.62 -6.81 -68.56
CA GLY A 135 17.25 -5.48 -69.01
C GLY A 135 15.77 -5.13 -68.86
N TYR A 136 15.47 -3.83 -68.95
CA TYR A 136 14.09 -3.33 -68.99
C TYR A 136 13.44 -3.57 -70.36
N ASN A 137 12.20 -4.08 -70.39
CA ASN A 137 11.39 -4.23 -71.62
C ASN A 137 12.11 -4.87 -72.82
N ASN A 138 12.70 -6.06 -72.63
CA ASN A 138 13.49 -6.80 -73.62
C ASN A 138 14.79 -6.11 -74.11
N ALA A 139 15.24 -5.04 -73.43
CA ALA A 139 16.55 -4.45 -73.72
C ALA A 139 17.67 -5.48 -73.46
N THR A 140 18.61 -5.56 -74.39
CA THR A 140 19.82 -6.39 -74.28
C THR A 140 21.02 -5.59 -74.74
N GLY A 141 22.20 -5.93 -74.23
CA GLY A 141 23.41 -5.18 -74.51
C GLY A 141 24.60 -5.63 -73.68
N THR A 142 25.63 -4.81 -73.64
CA THR A 142 26.86 -5.04 -72.89
C THR A 142 26.90 -4.21 -71.61
N PHE A 143 27.51 -4.77 -70.57
CA PHE A 143 27.64 -4.11 -69.26
C PHE A 143 28.94 -4.51 -68.55
N THR A 144 29.31 -3.77 -67.52
CA THR A 144 30.36 -4.15 -66.57
C THR A 144 29.75 -4.30 -65.18
N LEU A 145 29.69 -5.52 -64.68
CA LEU A 145 29.28 -5.82 -63.32
C LEU A 145 30.46 -5.61 -62.38
N THR A 146 30.28 -4.70 -61.42
CA THR A 146 31.21 -4.43 -60.32
C THR A 146 30.66 -5.02 -59.03
N VAL A 147 31.55 -5.62 -58.24
CA VAL A 147 31.22 -6.20 -56.93
C VAL A 147 32.12 -5.58 -55.88
N ASN A 148 31.54 -4.81 -54.96
CA ASN A 148 32.25 -4.20 -53.84
C ASN A 148 31.73 -4.80 -52.54
N CYS A 149 32.62 -5.12 -51.62
CA CYS A 149 32.27 -5.74 -50.35
C CYS A 149 32.76 -4.85 -49.21
N GLN A 150 31.90 -4.62 -48.22
CA GLN A 150 32.22 -3.89 -47.01
C GLN A 150 32.10 -4.86 -45.84
N GLU A 151 33.23 -5.18 -45.23
CA GLU A 151 33.26 -6.02 -44.03
C GLU A 151 33.02 -5.18 -42.77
N ILE A 152 32.24 -5.74 -41.86
CA ILE A 152 32.01 -5.29 -40.50
C ILE A 152 32.62 -6.36 -39.59
N PRO A 153 33.84 -6.13 -39.05
CA PRO A 153 34.63 -7.16 -38.38
C PRO A 153 33.92 -7.87 -37.23
N ASN A 154 32.98 -7.19 -36.58
CA ASN A 154 32.21 -7.68 -35.44
C ASN A 154 30.73 -7.95 -35.72
N ASP A 155 30.39 -8.25 -36.96
CA ASP A 155 29.05 -8.71 -37.38
C ASP A 155 28.74 -10.16 -36.95
N GLY A 156 29.56 -10.71 -36.05
CA GLY A 156 29.34 -12.03 -35.47
C GLY A 156 30.13 -12.15 -34.17
N CYS A 157 29.63 -12.96 -33.23
CA CYS A 157 30.27 -13.14 -31.92
C CYS A 157 31.75 -13.56 -32.03
N GLY A 158 32.09 -14.40 -33.01
CA GLY A 158 33.48 -14.85 -33.23
C GLY A 158 34.44 -13.73 -33.64
N GLY A 159 33.92 -12.65 -34.21
CA GLY A 159 34.65 -11.44 -34.61
C GLY A 159 34.48 -10.25 -33.66
N ALA A 160 33.90 -10.47 -32.47
CA ALA A 160 33.64 -9.41 -31.50
C ALA A 160 34.90 -8.55 -31.24
N LEU A 161 34.75 -7.23 -31.34
CA LEU A 161 35.86 -6.30 -31.10
C LEU A 161 36.13 -6.17 -29.60
N PRO A 162 37.41 -6.11 -29.18
CA PRO A 162 37.73 -5.98 -27.76
C PRO A 162 37.32 -4.61 -27.21
N ILE A 163 36.73 -4.60 -26.02
CA ILE A 163 36.48 -3.40 -25.21
C ILE A 163 36.93 -3.68 -23.77
N SER A 164 37.46 -2.66 -23.11
CA SER A 164 38.00 -2.77 -21.74
C SER A 164 37.28 -1.84 -20.78
N CYS A 165 37.45 -2.09 -19.49
CA CYS A 165 36.89 -1.24 -18.46
C CYS A 165 37.37 0.22 -18.60
N GLY A 166 36.44 1.17 -18.55
CA GLY A 166 36.69 2.60 -18.71
C GLY A 166 36.88 3.06 -20.15
N GLN A 167 36.70 2.20 -21.15
CA GLN A 167 36.77 2.57 -22.56
C GLN A 167 35.43 3.04 -23.10
N THR A 168 35.50 3.93 -24.08
CA THR A 168 34.39 4.29 -24.96
C THR A 168 34.86 4.10 -26.40
N VAL A 169 34.09 3.37 -27.19
CA VAL A 169 34.41 3.06 -28.59
C VAL A 169 33.26 3.47 -29.50
N ASP A 170 33.59 4.06 -30.65
CA ASP A 170 32.61 4.37 -31.68
C ASP A 170 32.43 3.18 -32.63
N GLY A 171 31.19 2.92 -33.01
CA GLY A 171 30.82 1.82 -33.90
C GLY A 171 29.60 2.15 -34.75
N THR A 172 29.18 1.20 -35.58
CA THR A 172 27.95 1.31 -36.37
C THR A 172 27.31 -0.06 -36.56
N THR A 173 25.99 -0.12 -36.51
CA THR A 173 25.20 -1.31 -36.91
C THR A 173 24.79 -1.25 -38.38
N ALA A 174 25.02 -0.13 -39.07
CA ALA A 174 24.64 0.02 -40.47
C ALA A 174 25.47 -0.92 -41.36
N GLY A 175 24.77 -1.76 -42.13
CA GLY A 175 25.37 -2.75 -43.02
C GLY A 175 25.68 -4.10 -42.38
N ALA A 176 25.41 -4.26 -41.08
CA ALA A 176 25.53 -5.52 -40.35
C ALA A 176 24.31 -6.42 -40.61
N THR A 177 24.41 -7.67 -40.19
CA THR A 177 23.36 -8.67 -40.26
C THR A 177 22.57 -8.78 -38.95
N PRO A 178 21.29 -9.20 -39.00
CA PRO A 178 20.60 -9.68 -37.82
C PRO A 178 21.20 -11.02 -37.34
N GLU A 179 21.32 -11.16 -36.03
CA GLU A 179 21.82 -12.36 -35.35
C GLU A 179 20.72 -13.38 -35.04
N ASP A 180 21.04 -14.68 -35.19
CA ASP A 180 20.17 -15.79 -34.75
C ASP A 180 20.43 -16.14 -33.27
N ILE A 181 20.34 -15.13 -32.41
CA ILE A 181 20.36 -15.28 -30.94
C ILE A 181 19.12 -14.63 -30.36
N ILE A 182 18.71 -15.04 -29.16
CA ILE A 182 17.67 -14.38 -28.38
C ILE A 182 18.34 -13.35 -27.45
N PRO A 183 18.22 -12.03 -27.72
CA PRO A 183 18.60 -10.97 -26.79
C PRO A 183 17.99 -11.16 -25.40
N CYS A 184 18.64 -10.55 -24.42
CA CYS A 184 18.26 -10.68 -23.02
C CYS A 184 16.81 -10.29 -22.70
N GLN A 185 16.14 -9.46 -23.53
CA GLN A 185 14.76 -8.99 -23.34
C GLN A 185 14.02 -8.70 -24.66
N ALA A 186 14.44 -9.24 -25.81
CA ALA A 186 13.85 -8.86 -27.11
C ALA A 186 13.98 -9.91 -28.21
N THR A 187 13.23 -9.70 -29.31
CA THR A 187 13.44 -10.34 -30.61
C THR A 187 14.40 -9.50 -31.43
N LEU A 188 15.48 -10.10 -31.92
CA LEU A 188 16.45 -9.42 -32.76
C LEU A 188 16.00 -9.49 -34.22
N THR A 189 15.54 -8.36 -34.75
CA THR A 189 15.19 -8.20 -36.17
C THR A 189 16.05 -7.16 -36.88
N ALA A 190 16.84 -6.40 -36.12
CA ALA A 190 17.71 -5.34 -36.63
C ALA A 190 19.16 -5.85 -36.78
N PRO A 191 19.96 -5.21 -37.65
CA PRO A 191 21.40 -5.38 -37.70
C PRO A 191 22.08 -5.21 -36.32
N ALA A 192 23.06 -6.06 -36.02
CA ALA A 192 23.72 -6.09 -34.72
C ALA A 192 25.24 -6.23 -34.83
N VAL A 193 25.97 -5.74 -33.84
CA VAL A 193 27.43 -5.90 -33.77
C VAL A 193 27.89 -6.24 -32.36
N TRP A 194 29.02 -6.95 -32.26
CA TRP A 194 29.53 -7.52 -31.02
C TRP A 194 30.79 -6.84 -30.48
N TYR A 195 30.87 -6.73 -29.16
CA TYR A 195 32.10 -6.42 -28.45
C TYR A 195 32.37 -7.44 -27.34
N VAL A 196 33.62 -7.61 -26.95
CA VAL A 196 34.03 -8.59 -25.93
C VAL A 196 34.98 -7.96 -24.91
N ALA A 197 34.78 -8.27 -23.63
CA ALA A 197 35.63 -7.84 -22.53
C ALA A 197 35.97 -9.02 -21.60
N THR A 198 37.17 -9.00 -21.03
CA THR A 198 37.70 -10.04 -20.12
C THR A 198 38.30 -9.47 -18.84
N ASP A 199 38.38 -8.16 -18.73
CA ASP A 199 38.99 -7.39 -17.63
C ASP A 199 37.94 -6.80 -16.67
N LEU A 200 36.67 -7.19 -16.81
CA LEU A 200 35.58 -6.64 -16.02
C LEU A 200 35.54 -7.24 -14.61
N VAL A 201 35.34 -6.38 -13.61
CA VAL A 201 35.14 -6.76 -12.22
C VAL A 201 34.26 -5.75 -11.51
N GLY A 202 33.42 -6.22 -10.59
CA GLY A 202 32.54 -5.36 -9.81
C GLY A 202 31.33 -4.91 -10.63
N ASN A 203 30.75 -3.79 -10.26
CA ASN A 203 29.57 -3.27 -10.94
C ASN A 203 29.98 -2.63 -12.27
N VAL A 204 29.42 -3.12 -13.37
CA VAL A 204 29.67 -2.65 -14.73
C VAL A 204 28.43 -1.94 -15.25
N VAL A 205 28.63 -0.75 -15.81
CA VAL A 205 27.64 -0.01 -16.59
C VAL A 205 28.13 0.07 -18.03
N ALA A 206 27.33 -0.46 -18.95
CA ALA A 206 27.56 -0.28 -20.38
C ALA A 206 26.43 0.58 -20.97
N THR A 207 26.79 1.56 -21.79
CA THR A 207 25.83 2.54 -22.30
C THR A 207 26.11 2.93 -23.75
N THR A 208 25.05 3.16 -24.51
CA THR A 208 25.08 3.82 -25.82
C THR A 208 24.68 5.30 -25.76
N CYS A 209 24.47 5.85 -24.56
CA CYS A 209 24.07 7.24 -24.34
C CYS A 209 25.28 8.20 -24.38
N PRO A 210 25.08 9.48 -24.76
CA PRO A 210 23.82 10.15 -25.11
C PRO A 210 23.25 9.72 -26.48
N ASP A 211 21.98 10.08 -26.77
CA ASP A 211 21.19 9.62 -27.94
C ASP A 211 22.01 9.48 -29.24
N PRO A 212 22.19 8.25 -29.76
CA PRO A 212 22.97 7.98 -30.97
C PRO A 212 22.23 8.37 -32.28
N GLY A 213 21.01 8.89 -32.18
CA GLY A 213 20.18 9.29 -33.33
C GLY A 213 19.30 8.18 -33.88
N TYR A 214 19.26 7.02 -33.21
CA TYR A 214 18.31 5.94 -33.45
C TYR A 214 18.04 5.15 -32.16
N ASP A 215 16.98 4.35 -32.16
CA ASP A 215 16.59 3.51 -31.02
C ASP A 215 17.52 2.30 -30.88
N THR A 216 18.44 2.38 -29.93
CA THR A 216 19.43 1.33 -29.65
C THR A 216 18.95 0.38 -28.57
N GLN A 217 19.24 -0.89 -28.75
CA GLN A 217 19.12 -1.94 -27.75
C GLN A 217 20.50 -2.53 -27.42
N LEU A 218 20.76 -2.71 -26.12
CA LEU A 218 22.02 -3.27 -25.62
C LEU A 218 21.73 -4.55 -24.81
N SER A 219 22.36 -5.66 -25.19
CA SER A 219 22.34 -6.92 -24.44
C SER A 219 23.73 -7.35 -24.03
N VAL A 220 23.85 -7.94 -22.84
CA VAL A 220 25.11 -8.47 -22.30
C VAL A 220 24.96 -9.95 -22.06
N PHE A 221 25.94 -10.70 -22.54
CA PHE A 221 26.06 -12.14 -22.36
C PHE A 221 27.38 -12.47 -21.67
N ARG A 222 27.51 -13.68 -21.16
CA ARG A 222 28.76 -14.23 -20.63
C ARG A 222 29.11 -15.57 -21.27
N GLY A 223 30.36 -15.99 -21.17
CA GLY A 223 30.81 -17.32 -21.63
C GLY A 223 31.56 -17.26 -22.96
N SER A 224 31.10 -18.02 -23.96
CA SER A 224 31.76 -18.15 -25.26
C SER A 224 30.74 -18.27 -26.39
N CYS A 225 31.11 -17.88 -27.61
CA CYS A 225 30.25 -18.07 -28.78
C CYS A 225 29.80 -19.53 -28.90
N GLY A 226 28.49 -19.75 -29.09
CA GLY A 226 27.83 -21.07 -29.04
C GLY A 226 27.16 -21.40 -27.71
N THR A 227 27.58 -20.80 -26.60
CA THR A 227 26.93 -20.87 -25.29
C THR A 227 27.01 -19.52 -24.60
N LEU A 228 26.06 -18.63 -24.93
CA LEU A 228 25.98 -17.26 -24.42
C LEU A 228 24.77 -17.10 -23.49
N PRO A 229 24.87 -17.50 -22.21
CA PRO A 229 23.86 -17.13 -21.22
C PRO A 229 23.70 -15.60 -21.16
N CYS A 230 22.44 -15.17 -21.26
CA CYS A 230 22.06 -13.79 -21.01
C CYS A 230 22.42 -13.35 -19.57
N VAL A 231 22.94 -12.13 -19.43
CA VAL A 231 23.20 -11.45 -18.15
C VAL A 231 22.17 -10.36 -17.91
N VAL A 232 22.07 -9.39 -18.82
CA VAL A 232 21.17 -8.23 -18.72
C VAL A 232 20.93 -7.63 -20.11
N GLY A 233 19.79 -6.98 -20.33
CA GLY A 233 19.55 -6.19 -21.54
C GLY A 233 18.64 -5.01 -21.24
N ASN A 234 18.75 -3.97 -22.06
CA ASN A 234 17.89 -2.78 -22.00
C ASN A 234 17.61 -2.26 -23.42
N ASN A 235 16.43 -1.66 -23.61
CA ASN A 235 16.06 -0.94 -24.83
C ASN A 235 16.12 0.60 -24.65
N ASP A 236 15.66 1.10 -23.51
CA ASP A 236 15.52 2.55 -23.30
C ASP A 236 16.05 2.93 -21.93
N THR A 237 16.90 3.95 -21.88
CA THR A 237 17.40 4.49 -20.61
C THR A 237 16.37 5.46 -20.04
N PRO A 238 15.81 5.19 -18.85
CA PRO A 238 14.79 6.06 -18.25
C PRO A 238 15.28 7.50 -18.14
N GLY A 239 14.49 8.44 -18.67
CA GLY A 239 14.76 9.88 -18.57
C GLY A 239 15.82 10.43 -19.54
N VAL A 240 16.46 9.59 -20.37
CA VAL A 240 17.51 10.03 -21.31
C VAL A 240 17.12 9.83 -22.78
N GLY A 241 16.13 8.98 -23.08
CA GLY A 241 15.58 8.77 -24.43
C GLY A 241 15.87 7.36 -24.96
N THR A 242 16.03 7.25 -26.28
CA THR A 242 16.13 5.98 -27.04
C THR A 242 17.54 5.36 -27.06
N CYS A 243 18.41 5.82 -26.17
CA CYS A 243 19.72 5.21 -25.93
C CYS A 243 19.61 4.16 -24.82
N SER A 244 20.46 3.14 -24.87
CA SER A 244 20.40 1.98 -23.98
C SER A 244 21.52 1.99 -22.95
N THR A 245 21.18 1.74 -21.69
CA THR A 245 22.13 1.59 -20.58
C THR A 245 21.79 0.33 -19.79
N VAL A 246 22.78 -0.52 -19.55
CA VAL A 246 22.66 -1.75 -18.75
C VAL A 246 23.63 -1.72 -17.58
N GLN A 247 23.26 -2.36 -16.48
CA GLN A 247 24.08 -2.48 -15.28
C GLN A 247 24.07 -3.93 -14.78
N PHE A 248 25.24 -4.47 -14.44
CA PHE A 248 25.38 -5.84 -13.91
C PHE A 248 26.67 -5.98 -13.08
N ASP A 249 26.74 -7.01 -12.24
CA ASP A 249 27.96 -7.31 -11.47
C ASP A 249 28.82 -8.35 -12.19
N ALA A 250 29.99 -7.93 -12.66
CA ALA A 250 30.97 -8.76 -13.32
C ALA A 250 31.85 -9.52 -12.33
N GLN A 251 32.11 -10.80 -12.64
CA GLN A 251 33.01 -11.64 -11.87
C GLN A 251 34.43 -11.62 -12.46
N PRO A 252 35.49 -11.60 -11.61
CA PRO A 252 36.86 -11.61 -12.11
C PRO A 252 37.16 -12.83 -13.00
N GLY A 253 37.73 -12.60 -14.18
CA GLY A 253 38.19 -13.64 -15.10
C GLY A 253 37.11 -14.26 -15.99
N GLU A 254 35.88 -13.76 -15.93
CA GLU A 254 34.81 -14.14 -16.85
C GLU A 254 34.85 -13.30 -18.13
N THR A 255 34.46 -13.90 -19.26
CA THR A 255 34.33 -13.21 -20.54
C THR A 255 32.90 -12.73 -20.73
N TYR A 256 32.74 -11.44 -21.04
CA TYR A 256 31.46 -10.82 -21.32
C TYR A 256 31.39 -10.33 -22.77
N PHE A 257 30.24 -10.53 -23.40
CA PHE A 257 29.94 -10.06 -24.75
C PHE A 257 28.84 -9.01 -24.71
N PHE A 258 29.04 -7.91 -25.42
CA PHE A 258 28.07 -6.83 -25.60
C PHE A 258 27.52 -6.90 -27.02
N LEU A 259 26.21 -6.94 -27.14
CA LEU A 259 25.49 -6.93 -28.40
C LEU A 259 24.75 -5.59 -28.52
N VAL A 260 25.16 -4.78 -29.49
CA VAL A 260 24.52 -3.49 -29.81
C VAL A 260 23.69 -3.68 -31.08
N HIS A 261 22.40 -3.38 -31.01
CA HIS A 261 21.51 -3.41 -32.16
C HIS A 261 20.44 -2.32 -32.07
N GLY A 262 19.53 -2.24 -33.05
CA GLY A 262 18.39 -1.35 -33.00
C GLY A 262 17.05 -2.04 -32.75
N VAL A 263 16.00 -1.25 -32.54
CA VAL A 263 14.61 -1.73 -32.51
C VAL A 263 14.04 -1.85 -33.92
N GLY A 264 13.34 -2.96 -34.19
CA GLY A 264 12.74 -3.21 -35.50
C GLY A 264 13.81 -3.43 -36.57
N SER A 265 13.97 -2.47 -37.48
CA SER A 265 15.04 -2.47 -38.51
C SER A 265 15.97 -1.26 -38.38
N ALA A 266 15.93 -0.56 -37.25
CA ALA A 266 16.77 0.61 -37.03
C ALA A 266 18.26 0.22 -36.99
N SER A 267 19.10 1.03 -37.63
CA SER A 267 20.56 0.87 -37.61
C SER A 267 21.22 2.22 -37.79
N GLY A 268 22.48 2.34 -37.34
CA GLY A 268 23.20 3.60 -37.39
C GLY A 268 24.49 3.60 -36.58
N PRO A 269 25.20 4.73 -36.54
CA PRO A 269 26.39 4.92 -35.69
C PRO A 269 26.00 5.02 -34.21
N PHE A 270 26.87 4.54 -33.33
CA PHE A 270 26.71 4.63 -31.88
C PHE A 270 28.08 4.79 -31.19
N SER A 271 28.07 5.17 -29.91
CA SER A 271 29.25 5.15 -29.04
C SER A 271 28.98 4.24 -27.85
N LEU A 272 29.74 3.15 -27.70
CA LEU A 272 29.60 2.20 -26.59
C LEU A 272 30.62 2.53 -25.50
N GLY A 273 30.13 3.01 -24.35
CA GLY A 273 30.93 3.19 -23.14
C GLY A 273 30.79 2.01 -22.18
N VAL A 274 31.90 1.54 -21.61
CA VAL A 274 31.91 0.52 -20.55
C VAL A 274 32.65 1.08 -19.35
N HIS A 275 31.96 1.25 -18.23
CA HIS A 275 32.51 1.74 -16.97
C HIS A 275 32.35 0.68 -15.91
N CYS A 276 33.37 0.47 -15.08
CA CYS A 276 33.28 -0.45 -13.96
C CYS A 276 33.71 0.23 -12.68
N THR A 277 33.06 -0.15 -11.59
CA THR A 277 33.39 0.26 -10.24
C THR A 277 33.36 -0.94 -9.31
N THR A 278 34.37 -1.01 -8.46
CA THR A 278 34.46 -1.97 -7.35
C THR A 278 33.82 -1.43 -6.08
N CYS A 279 33.33 -0.18 -6.09
CA CYS A 279 32.60 0.44 -4.99
C CYS A 279 31.10 0.13 -5.09
N PRO A 280 30.55 -0.75 -4.23
CA PRO A 280 29.11 -1.04 -4.19
C PRO A 280 28.25 0.22 -4.13
N ALA A 281 27.15 0.27 -4.89
CA ALA A 281 26.18 1.34 -4.78
C ALA A 281 25.39 1.26 -3.45
N PRO A 282 25.00 2.41 -2.87
CA PRO A 282 24.08 2.43 -1.75
C PRO A 282 22.72 1.86 -2.17
N THR A 283 22.08 1.09 -1.27
CA THR A 283 20.79 0.43 -1.53
C THR A 283 19.71 0.92 -0.56
N ASN A 284 18.44 0.60 -0.80
CA ASN A 284 17.31 0.97 0.05
C ASN A 284 17.25 2.48 0.36
N LEU A 285 17.54 3.33 -0.63
CA LEU A 285 17.47 4.77 -0.50
C LEU A 285 16.01 5.20 -0.32
N GLY A 286 15.69 5.76 0.85
CA GLY A 286 14.38 6.25 1.23
C GLY A 286 14.46 7.64 1.84
N ILE A 287 13.41 8.44 1.64
CA ILE A 287 13.32 9.82 2.13
C ILE A 287 12.02 9.99 2.91
N VAL A 288 12.12 10.53 4.12
CA VAL A 288 10.97 10.92 4.94
C VAL A 288 11.01 12.43 5.12
N THR A 289 9.93 13.11 4.74
CA THR A 289 9.87 14.58 4.77
C THR A 289 9.09 15.09 5.97
N THR A 290 9.46 16.29 6.40
CA THR A 290 8.73 17.14 7.34
C THR A 290 8.78 18.56 6.78
N GLY A 291 7.90 19.48 7.21
CA GLY A 291 7.78 20.86 6.70
C GLY A 291 8.98 21.37 5.88
N THR A 292 10.07 21.74 6.57
CA THR A 292 11.30 22.29 5.95
C THR A 292 12.50 21.34 5.93
N GLN A 293 12.30 20.03 6.18
CA GLN A 293 13.40 19.06 6.30
C GLN A 293 13.11 17.72 5.61
N ALA A 294 14.15 17.03 5.18
CA ALA A 294 14.07 15.67 4.65
C ALA A 294 15.13 14.78 5.33
N VAL A 295 14.71 13.64 5.88
CA VAL A 295 15.60 12.62 6.43
C VAL A 295 15.85 11.57 5.36
N VAL A 296 17.09 11.48 4.92
CA VAL A 296 17.58 10.56 3.89
C VAL A 296 18.21 9.35 4.56
N GLN A 297 17.68 8.17 4.28
CA GLN A 297 18.14 6.90 4.81
C GLN A 297 18.55 5.98 3.65
N TRP A 298 19.65 5.25 3.80
CA TRP A 298 20.07 4.21 2.87
C TRP A 298 20.80 3.09 3.62
N THR A 299 21.13 2.01 2.90
CA THR A 299 21.99 0.92 3.37
C THR A 299 23.31 0.99 2.61
N THR A 300 24.42 1.09 3.35
CA THR A 300 25.77 1.10 2.80
C THR A 300 26.46 -0.26 2.98
N SER A 301 27.21 -0.69 1.97
CA SER A 301 28.16 -1.81 2.08
C SER A 301 29.62 -1.32 2.20
N ASN A 302 29.83 -0.01 2.24
CA ASN A 302 31.15 0.65 2.25
C ASN A 302 31.36 1.42 3.56
N PRO A 303 31.55 0.73 4.70
CA PRO A 303 31.75 1.40 5.97
C PRO A 303 33.01 2.27 5.92
N GLY A 304 32.88 3.52 6.37
CA GLY A 304 33.97 4.49 6.36
C GLY A 304 34.23 5.18 5.02
N ALA A 305 33.54 4.81 3.93
CA ALA A 305 33.57 5.57 2.67
C ALA A 305 32.91 6.96 2.86
N GLN A 306 33.35 7.94 2.06
CA GLN A 306 32.68 9.24 2.01
C GLN A 306 31.38 9.11 1.22
N PHE A 307 30.25 9.60 1.72
CA PHE A 307 29.04 9.73 0.92
C PHE A 307 28.90 11.16 0.40
N VAL A 308 28.26 11.29 -0.76
CA VAL A 308 27.94 12.55 -1.41
C VAL A 308 26.46 12.53 -1.79
N ILE A 309 25.70 13.45 -1.20
CA ILE A 309 24.30 13.71 -1.52
C ILE A 309 24.24 15.02 -2.30
N GLU A 310 23.61 15.01 -3.46
CA GLU A 310 23.28 16.22 -4.21
C GLU A 310 21.76 16.35 -4.31
N TYR A 311 21.20 17.47 -3.90
CA TYR A 311 19.75 17.71 -3.94
C TYR A 311 19.40 19.11 -4.48
N GLY A 312 18.23 19.24 -5.09
CA GLY A 312 17.74 20.48 -5.65
C GLY A 312 16.26 20.39 -6.03
N PRO A 313 15.65 21.49 -6.50
CA PRO A 313 14.27 21.46 -7.01
C PRO A 313 14.07 20.33 -8.02
N ALA A 314 12.90 19.70 -8.04
CA ALA A 314 12.64 18.58 -8.94
C ALA A 314 12.97 18.94 -10.41
N GLY A 315 13.73 18.08 -11.07
CA GLY A 315 14.21 18.30 -12.44
C GLY A 315 15.49 19.15 -12.57
N PHE A 316 16.18 19.46 -11.47
CA PHE A 316 17.48 20.14 -11.54
C PHE A 316 18.53 19.32 -12.32
N THR A 317 19.47 19.99 -12.98
CA THR A 317 20.57 19.34 -13.68
C THR A 317 21.63 18.86 -12.69
N PRO A 318 22.04 17.58 -12.69
CA PRO A 318 23.13 17.09 -11.84
C PRO A 318 24.40 17.96 -11.96
N GLY A 319 25.06 18.24 -10.84
CA GLY A 319 26.16 19.20 -10.72
C GLY A 319 25.75 20.64 -10.40
N THR A 320 24.45 20.97 -10.40
CA THR A 320 23.94 22.31 -10.05
C THR A 320 23.19 22.37 -8.71
N GLY A 321 22.98 21.21 -8.08
CA GLY A 321 22.29 21.09 -6.80
C GLY A 321 23.16 21.51 -5.62
N THR A 322 22.55 21.46 -4.43
CA THR A 322 23.26 21.63 -3.16
C THR A 322 23.86 20.30 -2.74
N VAL A 323 25.13 20.32 -2.33
CA VAL A 323 25.89 19.10 -1.99
C VAL A 323 26.09 18.99 -0.49
N ILE A 324 25.76 17.82 0.07
CA ILE A 324 26.11 17.41 1.43
C ILE A 324 27.08 16.24 1.32
N THR A 325 28.17 16.29 2.10
CA THR A 325 29.12 15.20 2.20
C THR A 325 29.31 14.78 3.64
N GLY A 326 29.64 13.51 3.85
CA GLY A 326 29.95 12.96 5.16
C GLY A 326 30.56 11.57 5.04
N GLN A 327 30.72 10.88 6.17
CA GLN A 327 31.33 9.56 6.19
C GLN A 327 30.34 8.51 6.71
N ASN A 328 30.26 7.38 6.01
CA ASN A 328 29.44 6.24 6.38
C ASN A 328 29.83 5.70 7.76
N GLY A 329 28.88 5.68 8.69
CA GLY A 329 29.05 5.27 10.09
C GLY A 329 29.40 6.41 11.06
N VAL A 330 29.60 7.64 10.59
CA VAL A 330 29.91 8.81 11.43
C VAL A 330 28.88 9.93 11.24
N GLY A 331 28.51 10.23 9.99
CA GLY A 331 27.57 11.31 9.64
C GLY A 331 26.30 10.84 8.96
N GLY A 332 26.11 9.52 8.85
CA GLY A 332 24.98 8.87 8.18
C GLY A 332 25.35 7.45 7.74
N PRO A 333 24.40 6.71 7.15
CA PRO A 333 22.95 6.96 7.20
C PRO A 333 22.37 6.87 8.64
N PRO A 334 21.33 7.67 9.01
CA PRO A 334 20.61 8.68 8.22
C PRO A 334 21.32 10.04 8.14
N VAL A 335 20.94 10.86 7.13
CA VAL A 335 21.31 12.28 6.99
C VAL A 335 20.06 13.15 6.95
N THR A 336 20.04 14.26 7.70
CA THR A 336 18.94 15.25 7.66
C THR A 336 19.33 16.45 6.80
N ILE A 337 18.53 16.74 5.78
CA ILE A 337 18.56 17.95 4.97
C ILE A 337 17.61 18.96 5.60
N SER A 338 18.06 20.18 5.86
CA SER A 338 17.27 21.24 6.50
C SER A 338 17.19 22.51 5.64
N GLY A 339 16.20 23.36 5.92
CA GLY A 339 16.06 24.66 5.25
C GLY A 339 15.47 24.55 3.84
N LEU A 340 14.69 23.49 3.58
CA LEU A 340 13.93 23.32 2.36
C LEU A 340 12.70 24.23 2.37
N THR A 341 12.23 24.63 1.19
CA THR A 341 10.94 25.31 1.04
C THR A 341 9.83 24.29 1.25
N GLU A 342 8.79 24.66 1.99
CA GLU A 342 7.60 23.85 2.22
C GLU A 342 6.78 23.66 0.94
N GLU A 343 5.97 22.60 0.88
CA GLU A 343 5.10 22.26 -0.28
C GLU A 343 5.81 22.29 -1.64
N SER A 344 7.10 21.93 -1.66
CA SER A 344 7.96 22.06 -2.82
C SER A 344 8.54 20.70 -3.22
N ASP A 345 8.55 20.43 -4.52
CA ASP A 345 9.11 19.21 -5.08
C ASP A 345 10.63 19.32 -5.23
N TYR A 346 11.34 18.31 -4.76
CA TYR A 346 12.79 18.16 -4.84
C TYR A 346 13.17 16.81 -5.47
N ALA A 347 14.41 16.74 -5.95
CA ALA A 347 15.07 15.50 -6.33
C ALA A 347 16.41 15.38 -5.62
N LEU A 348 16.87 14.15 -5.43
CA LEU A 348 18.15 13.84 -4.79
C LEU A 348 18.91 12.74 -5.53
N TYR A 349 20.23 12.88 -5.57
CA TYR A 349 21.20 11.89 -6.01
C TYR A 349 22.16 11.57 -4.85
N LEU A 350 22.56 10.30 -4.74
CA LEU A 350 23.48 9.81 -3.70
C LEU A 350 24.52 8.88 -4.33
N TYR A 351 25.80 9.08 -4.01
CA TYR A 351 26.84 8.09 -4.29
C TYR A 351 27.86 8.04 -3.16
N GLU A 352 28.65 6.98 -3.13
CA GLU A 352 29.71 6.74 -2.14
C GLU A 352 31.07 6.74 -2.83
N GLN A 353 32.07 7.35 -2.22
CA GLN A 353 33.45 7.43 -2.69
C GLN A 353 34.28 6.44 -1.86
N CYS A 354 34.65 5.34 -2.49
CA CYS A 354 35.58 4.36 -1.95
C CYS A 354 37.04 4.82 -2.14
N ALA A 355 38.01 3.97 -1.76
CA ALA A 355 39.42 4.34 -1.76
C ALA A 355 40.00 4.62 -3.17
N THR A 356 39.50 3.93 -4.19
CA THR A 356 40.07 3.95 -5.55
C THR A 356 39.11 4.46 -6.61
N ASP A 357 37.81 4.42 -6.33
CA ASP A 357 36.71 4.70 -7.24
C ASP A 357 35.47 5.17 -6.48
N SER A 358 34.46 5.60 -7.23
CA SER A 358 33.15 5.96 -6.71
C SER A 358 32.12 4.90 -7.07
N SER A 359 31.14 4.71 -6.21
CA SER A 359 29.96 3.94 -6.53
C SER A 359 29.18 4.62 -7.65
N TYR A 360 28.26 3.87 -8.24
CA TYR A 360 27.25 4.47 -9.09
C TYR A 360 26.37 5.45 -8.30
N VAL A 361 25.81 6.43 -9.01
CA VAL A 361 24.89 7.42 -8.46
C VAL A 361 23.48 6.84 -8.35
N ALA A 362 23.02 6.62 -7.12
CA ALA A 362 21.64 6.30 -6.83
C ALA A 362 20.76 7.55 -6.97
N GLY A 363 19.74 7.49 -7.82
CA GLY A 363 18.80 8.58 -8.05
C GLY A 363 18.51 8.82 -9.55
N PRO A 364 17.66 9.81 -9.89
CA PRO A 364 17.03 10.75 -8.97
C PRO A 364 15.95 10.08 -8.12
N VAL A 365 15.93 10.38 -6.82
CA VAL A 365 14.78 10.10 -5.95
C VAL A 365 14.01 11.39 -5.73
N ALA A 366 12.77 11.43 -6.23
CA ALA A 366 11.88 12.57 -6.03
C ALA A 366 11.22 12.54 -4.64
N PHE A 367 11.05 13.70 -4.02
CA PHE A 367 10.31 13.86 -2.77
C PHE A 367 9.67 15.25 -2.68
N THR A 368 8.57 15.35 -1.93
CA THR A 368 7.86 16.61 -1.71
C THR A 368 7.88 16.96 -0.23
N THR A 369 8.28 18.18 0.09
CA THR A 369 8.21 18.73 1.44
C THR A 369 6.77 18.96 1.85
N LEU A 370 6.44 18.77 3.12
CA LEU A 370 5.08 18.99 3.62
C LEU A 370 4.84 20.49 3.87
N GLY A 371 3.59 20.90 3.93
CA GLY A 371 3.23 22.27 4.36
C GLY A 371 3.57 22.54 5.82
N PRO A 372 3.59 23.82 6.23
CA PRO A 372 3.79 24.17 7.64
C PRO A 372 2.63 23.58 8.43
N MET A 373 2.95 22.74 9.41
CA MET A 373 1.96 22.30 10.37
C MET A 373 1.34 23.55 11.04
N PRO A 374 0.02 23.73 11.00
CA PRO A 374 -0.59 24.91 11.60
C PRO A 374 -0.32 24.89 13.12
N PRO A 375 -0.13 26.04 13.78
CA PRO A 375 0.20 26.10 15.20
C PRO A 375 -0.76 25.29 16.08
N ASN A 376 -2.04 25.26 15.73
CA ASN A 376 -3.06 24.50 16.43
C ASN A 376 -3.17 23.02 16.08
N ALA A 377 -2.28 22.46 15.26
CA ALA A 377 -2.19 21.00 15.14
C ALA A 377 -1.75 20.34 16.46
N ILE A 378 -1.11 21.11 17.36
CA ILE A 378 -0.74 20.67 18.70
C ILE A 378 -1.53 21.46 19.75
N CYS A 379 -1.82 20.80 20.88
CA CYS A 379 -2.56 21.42 21.99
C CYS A 379 -1.90 22.72 22.49
N ALA A 380 -0.57 22.78 22.55
CA ALA A 380 0.15 23.96 23.03
C ALA A 380 0.01 25.19 22.12
N GLY A 381 -0.40 25.01 20.86
CA GLY A 381 -0.64 26.09 19.90
C GLY A 381 -2.12 26.30 19.58
N ALA A 382 -3.03 25.85 20.45
CA ALA A 382 -4.47 26.03 20.31
C ALA A 382 -4.83 27.50 19.99
N LEU A 383 -5.62 27.71 18.95
CA LEU A 383 -6.02 29.07 18.53
C LEU A 383 -7.24 29.56 19.32
N PRO A 384 -7.36 30.87 19.61
CA PRO A 384 -8.49 31.38 20.37
C PRO A 384 -9.82 31.27 19.59
N ILE A 385 -10.90 30.91 20.29
CA ILE A 385 -12.29 31.01 19.83
C ILE A 385 -13.12 31.79 20.86
N ALA A 386 -14.16 32.49 20.43
CA ALA A 386 -15.02 33.28 21.31
C ALA A 386 -16.50 33.15 20.91
N CYS A 387 -17.38 33.45 21.86
CA CYS A 387 -18.83 33.48 21.65
C CYS A 387 -19.20 34.38 20.45
N GLY A 388 -20.04 33.86 19.54
CA GLY A 388 -20.50 34.55 18.34
C GLY A 388 -19.57 34.43 17.12
N PHE A 389 -18.43 33.76 17.25
CA PHE A 389 -17.49 33.54 16.14
C PHE A 389 -17.67 32.17 15.49
N THR A 390 -17.31 32.14 14.21
CA THR A 390 -17.23 30.95 13.39
C THR A 390 -15.85 30.88 12.75
N ILE A 391 -15.22 29.71 12.78
CA ILE A 391 -13.89 29.42 12.22
C ILE A 391 -14.05 28.36 11.14
N THR A 392 -13.36 28.54 10.01
CA THR A 392 -13.23 27.53 8.96
C THR A 392 -11.77 27.07 8.88
N ALA A 393 -11.55 25.76 8.89
CA ALA A 393 -10.22 25.14 8.84
C ALA A 393 -10.33 23.70 8.30
N SER A 394 -9.20 22.99 8.22
CA SER A 394 -9.15 21.61 7.71
C SER A 394 -8.37 20.68 8.63
N THR A 395 -9.00 19.60 9.11
CA THR A 395 -8.33 18.59 9.96
C THR A 395 -7.28 17.78 9.20
N ALA A 396 -7.27 17.84 7.87
CA ALA A 396 -6.21 17.25 7.03
C ALA A 396 -4.81 17.81 7.34
N THR A 397 -4.75 19.05 7.83
CA THR A 397 -3.50 19.72 8.26
C THR A 397 -3.17 19.49 9.74
N GLY A 398 -4.03 18.80 10.49
CA GLY A 398 -3.85 18.55 11.91
C GLY A 398 -2.89 17.41 12.22
N LEU A 399 -2.72 17.12 13.52
CA LEU A 399 -1.99 15.93 14.00
C LEU A 399 -2.91 15.03 14.81
N PHE A 400 -2.62 13.73 14.78
CA PHE A 400 -3.20 12.78 15.72
C PHE A 400 -2.45 12.89 17.05
N THR A 401 -3.17 13.25 18.12
CA THR A 401 -2.65 13.24 19.48
C THR A 401 -3.63 12.48 20.36
N ALA A 402 -3.20 11.36 20.92
CA ALA A 402 -4.04 10.60 21.85
C ALA A 402 -4.35 11.44 23.11
N GLY A 403 -5.56 11.32 23.62
CA GLY A 403 -6.02 12.00 24.83
C GLY A 403 -7.02 11.15 25.62
N PRO A 404 -7.45 11.62 26.80
CA PRO A 404 -8.44 10.90 27.60
C PRO A 404 -9.77 10.79 26.84
N ALA A 405 -10.50 9.71 27.13
CA ALA A 405 -11.84 9.52 26.58
C ALA A 405 -12.77 10.68 26.98
N CYS A 406 -13.61 11.12 26.04
CA CYS A 406 -14.51 12.26 26.25
C CYS A 406 -15.91 11.95 25.76
N GLY A 407 -16.63 11.13 26.53
CA GLY A 407 -17.93 10.58 26.12
C GLY A 407 -17.81 9.77 24.82
N PRO A 408 -18.70 9.96 23.83
CA PRO A 408 -18.62 9.28 22.53
C PRO A 408 -17.49 9.82 21.62
N ALA A 409 -16.89 10.97 21.95
CA ALA A 409 -15.85 11.64 21.14
C ALA A 409 -14.44 11.10 21.38
N ASN A 410 -14.24 9.78 21.38
CA ASN A 410 -12.88 9.24 21.50
C ASN A 410 -11.99 9.68 20.34
N ILE A 411 -10.79 10.17 20.66
CA ILE A 411 -9.83 10.70 19.68
C ILE A 411 -9.23 9.53 18.89
N THR A 412 -9.60 9.44 17.62
CA THR A 412 -9.19 8.36 16.72
C THR A 412 -8.53 8.86 15.43
N SER A 413 -8.61 10.17 15.15
CA SER A 413 -8.08 10.80 13.94
C SER A 413 -7.32 12.09 14.24
N LYS A 414 -6.68 12.66 13.23
CA LYS A 414 -6.01 13.97 13.33
C LYS A 414 -7.02 15.07 13.66
N GLY A 415 -6.57 16.12 14.35
CA GLY A 415 -7.43 17.24 14.69
C GLY A 415 -6.69 18.56 14.85
N LEU A 416 -7.48 19.62 15.02
CA LEU A 416 -7.02 20.98 15.31
C LEU A 416 -7.58 21.47 16.65
N TRP A 417 -6.74 22.16 17.39
CA TRP A 417 -7.00 22.64 18.74
C TRP A 417 -7.45 24.11 18.79
N TYR A 418 -8.41 24.41 19.64
CA TYR A 418 -8.86 25.76 19.94
C TYR A 418 -8.95 25.97 21.44
N ALA A 419 -8.93 27.22 21.89
CA ALA A 419 -8.97 27.55 23.31
C ALA A 419 -9.87 28.75 23.59
N PHE A 420 -10.49 28.75 24.77
CA PHE A 420 -11.23 29.90 25.28
C PHE A 420 -11.30 29.84 26.82
N SER A 421 -11.55 30.97 27.46
CA SER A 421 -11.74 31.04 28.93
C SER A 421 -13.22 31.12 29.28
N GLY A 422 -13.66 30.31 30.24
CA GLY A 422 -15.04 30.23 30.69
C GLY A 422 -15.53 31.50 31.38
N THR A 423 -16.81 31.81 31.20
CA THR A 423 -17.47 33.02 31.73
C THR A 423 -18.56 32.72 32.76
N GLY A 424 -18.90 31.46 32.99
CA GLY A 424 -20.08 31.08 33.76
C GLY A 424 -21.33 30.87 32.90
N GLU A 425 -21.24 31.16 31.60
CA GLU A 425 -22.31 30.92 30.63
C GLU A 425 -22.29 29.48 30.12
N GLU A 426 -23.42 29.05 29.56
CA GLU A 426 -23.51 27.82 28.78
C GLU A 426 -22.94 28.06 27.39
N VAL A 427 -21.98 27.21 27.00
CA VAL A 427 -21.33 27.26 25.70
C VAL A 427 -21.88 26.14 24.82
N THR A 428 -22.22 26.50 23.58
CA THR A 428 -22.49 25.56 22.49
C THR A 428 -21.37 25.64 21.46
N LEU A 429 -20.70 24.53 21.20
CA LEU A 429 -19.75 24.38 20.09
C LEU A 429 -20.38 23.47 19.04
N SER A 430 -20.36 23.88 17.78
CA SER A 430 -21.07 23.17 16.71
C SER A 430 -20.29 23.15 15.41
N THR A 431 -20.22 21.96 14.81
CA THR A 431 -19.73 21.71 13.44
C THR A 431 -20.84 21.37 12.45
N CYS A 432 -22.11 21.51 12.86
CA CYS A 432 -23.28 21.05 12.12
C CYS A 432 -23.50 21.71 10.75
N THR A 433 -22.86 22.84 10.48
CA THR A 433 -23.01 23.59 9.24
C THR A 433 -21.66 23.75 8.58
N GLY A 434 -21.52 23.42 7.29
CA GLY A 434 -20.28 23.65 6.54
C GLY A 434 -19.15 22.66 6.85
N THR A 435 -19.47 21.48 7.38
CA THR A 435 -18.53 20.37 7.59
C THR A 435 -18.96 19.18 6.73
N ALA A 436 -18.03 18.62 5.96
CA ALA A 436 -18.33 17.61 4.94
C ALA A 436 -17.90 16.18 5.31
N TYR A 437 -17.41 15.98 6.53
CA TYR A 437 -16.97 14.69 7.04
C TYR A 437 -17.59 14.39 8.41
N ASP A 438 -17.46 13.15 8.83
CA ASP A 438 -17.91 12.64 10.12
C ASP A 438 -17.08 13.26 11.26
N SER A 439 -17.61 14.32 11.89
CA SER A 439 -16.85 15.20 12.79
C SER A 439 -17.12 14.90 14.25
N LYS A 440 -16.05 15.00 15.06
CA LYS A 440 -16.04 14.88 16.51
C LYS A 440 -15.60 16.17 17.17
N ILE A 441 -16.25 16.55 18.26
CA ILE A 441 -15.81 17.64 19.14
C ILE A 441 -15.49 17.04 20.52
N SER A 442 -14.25 17.23 20.98
CA SER A 442 -13.84 16.94 22.35
C SER A 442 -13.45 18.24 23.06
N VAL A 443 -13.96 18.45 24.27
CA VAL A 443 -13.65 19.61 25.11
C VAL A 443 -13.00 19.16 26.39
N PHE A 444 -11.88 19.79 26.71
CA PHE A 444 -11.07 19.52 27.88
C PHE A 444 -10.86 20.78 28.72
N THR A 445 -10.49 20.59 29.98
CA THR A 445 -9.82 21.59 30.82
C THR A 445 -8.47 21.04 31.31
N GLY A 446 -7.74 21.84 32.08
CA GLY A 446 -6.39 21.52 32.53
C GLY A 446 -5.31 21.91 31.52
N SER A 447 -4.14 21.28 31.63
CA SER A 447 -3.01 21.54 30.72
C SER A 447 -2.92 20.46 29.64
N CYS A 448 -2.20 20.73 28.54
CA CYS A 448 -1.97 19.74 27.48
C CYS A 448 -1.36 18.41 27.94
N ASN A 449 -0.70 18.38 29.10
CA ASN A 449 -0.12 17.17 29.68
C ASN A 449 -1.00 16.53 30.76
N ALA A 450 -2.14 17.14 31.08
CA ALA A 450 -3.07 16.70 32.12
C ALA A 450 -4.49 17.13 31.76
N LEU A 451 -4.95 16.72 30.57
CA LEU A 451 -6.28 17.02 30.07
C LEU A 451 -7.34 16.32 30.92
N GLN A 452 -8.41 17.05 31.24
CA GLN A 452 -9.60 16.52 31.90
C GLN A 452 -10.78 16.75 30.97
N CYS A 453 -11.48 15.69 30.57
CA CYS A 453 -12.65 15.85 29.70
C CYS A 453 -13.77 16.61 30.42
N VAL A 454 -14.39 17.52 29.68
CA VAL A 454 -15.54 18.33 30.11
C VAL A 454 -16.79 17.95 29.32
N ALA A 455 -16.68 17.78 28.01
CA ALA A 455 -17.79 17.42 27.13
C ALA A 455 -17.27 16.85 25.81
N GLY A 456 -17.98 15.90 25.22
CA GLY A 456 -17.62 15.41 23.89
C GLY A 456 -18.83 14.87 23.15
N ASN A 457 -18.84 15.05 21.82
CA ASN A 457 -19.85 14.48 20.95
C ASN A 457 -19.25 13.97 19.62
N ASP A 458 -19.95 13.02 19.00
CA ASP A 458 -19.70 12.44 17.67
C ASP A 458 -20.83 12.85 16.72
N ASP A 459 -22.04 12.36 16.99
CA ASP A 459 -23.23 12.62 16.18
C ASP A 459 -24.26 13.43 16.96
N ALA A 460 -24.40 14.72 16.66
CA ALA A 460 -25.44 15.54 17.28
C ALA A 460 -26.83 15.29 16.66
N PRO A 461 -27.90 15.26 17.50
CA PRO A 461 -29.27 15.28 17.01
C PRO A 461 -29.53 16.45 16.06
N GLY A 462 -30.09 16.13 14.89
CA GLY A 462 -30.39 17.10 13.84
C GLY A 462 -29.18 17.55 13.01
N CYS A 463 -28.01 16.93 13.16
CA CYS A 463 -26.79 17.29 12.44
C CYS A 463 -26.22 16.19 11.53
N GLY A 464 -26.94 15.08 11.34
CA GLY A 464 -26.37 13.93 10.62
C GLY A 464 -25.13 13.41 11.35
N THR A 465 -24.02 13.26 10.64
CA THR A 465 -22.74 12.77 11.15
C THR A 465 -21.82 13.88 11.68
N THR A 466 -22.39 14.94 12.24
CA THR A 466 -21.57 16.08 12.70
C THR A 466 -21.89 16.45 14.13
N SER A 467 -20.88 17.01 14.78
CA SER A 467 -20.88 17.21 16.22
C SER A 467 -21.42 18.55 16.68
N ARG A 468 -22.09 18.51 17.83
CA ARG A 468 -22.44 19.66 18.67
C ARG A 468 -22.37 19.26 20.14
N VAL A 469 -21.73 20.08 20.97
CA VAL A 469 -21.68 19.93 22.43
C VAL A 469 -22.25 21.16 23.11
N VAL A 470 -22.91 20.95 24.26
CA VAL A 470 -23.47 22.01 25.11
C VAL A 470 -23.09 21.71 26.56
N PHE A 471 -22.46 22.67 27.25
CA PHE A 471 -22.04 22.50 28.64
C PHE A 471 -21.90 23.85 29.35
N PRO A 472 -22.10 23.89 30.68
CA PRO A 472 -21.87 25.10 31.46
C PRO A 472 -20.37 25.31 31.68
N THR A 473 -19.92 26.56 31.57
CA THR A 473 -18.52 26.92 31.85
C THR A 473 -18.34 27.41 33.28
N VAL A 474 -17.13 27.24 33.82
CA VAL A 474 -16.73 27.82 35.11
C VAL A 474 -15.99 29.13 34.84
N PRO A 475 -16.37 30.27 35.48
CA PRO A 475 -15.69 31.54 35.29
C PRO A 475 -14.17 31.45 35.54
N GLY A 476 -13.37 31.89 34.58
CA GLY A 476 -11.90 31.91 34.68
C GLY A 476 -11.20 30.57 34.47
N THR A 477 -11.94 29.51 34.11
CA THR A 477 -11.35 28.21 33.74
C THR A 477 -11.04 28.18 32.25
N ASP A 478 -9.83 27.76 31.87
CA ASP A 478 -9.47 27.60 30.47
C ASP A 478 -9.96 26.25 29.92
N TYR A 479 -10.52 26.31 28.72
CA TYR A 479 -11.04 25.18 27.97
C TYR A 479 -10.27 25.00 26.67
N LEU A 480 -9.99 23.74 26.34
CA LEU A 480 -9.31 23.30 25.12
C LEU A 480 -10.30 22.47 24.30
N VAL A 481 -10.51 22.85 23.04
CA VAL A 481 -11.45 22.22 22.12
C VAL A 481 -10.65 21.54 21.02
N LEU A 482 -10.83 20.25 20.82
CA LEU A 482 -10.28 19.51 19.70
C LEU A 482 -11.41 19.18 18.72
N VAL A 483 -11.27 19.65 17.48
CA VAL A 483 -12.10 19.19 16.35
C VAL A 483 -11.32 18.12 15.60
N HIS A 484 -11.89 16.93 15.51
CA HIS A 484 -11.31 15.77 14.83
C HIS A 484 -12.42 14.98 14.11
N GLY A 485 -12.12 13.82 13.57
CA GLY A 485 -13.09 12.98 12.87
C GLY A 485 -13.26 11.59 13.48
N TYR A 486 -14.30 10.89 13.01
CA TYR A 486 -14.53 9.48 13.30
C TYR A 486 -13.55 8.59 12.53
N SER A 487 -12.85 7.69 13.24
CA SER A 487 -11.90 6.75 12.64
C SER A 487 -10.76 7.48 11.88
N ALA A 488 -10.73 7.44 10.54
CA ALA A 488 -9.75 8.14 9.73
C ALA A 488 -10.34 9.35 8.97
N ALA A 489 -11.59 9.73 9.27
CA ALA A 489 -12.23 10.87 8.61
C ALA A 489 -11.48 12.18 8.93
N GLU A 490 -11.21 12.95 7.88
CA GLU A 490 -10.60 14.27 7.93
C GLU A 490 -11.12 15.13 6.77
N GLY A 491 -10.98 16.46 6.89
CA GLY A 491 -11.36 17.40 5.85
C GLY A 491 -11.70 18.78 6.39
N ASP A 492 -12.34 19.58 5.54
CA ASP A 492 -12.75 20.94 5.87
C ASP A 492 -13.95 20.94 6.83
N PHE A 493 -13.88 21.78 7.85
CA PHE A 493 -14.94 21.99 8.84
C PHE A 493 -15.18 23.47 9.11
N THR A 494 -16.35 23.74 9.65
CA THR A 494 -16.71 25.05 10.19
C THR A 494 -17.13 24.89 11.65
N LEU A 495 -16.36 25.45 12.58
CA LEU A 495 -16.62 25.44 14.02
C LEU A 495 -17.25 26.77 14.43
N SER A 496 -18.45 26.72 15.00
CA SER A 496 -19.13 27.87 15.60
C SER A 496 -19.21 27.74 17.11
N MET A 497 -19.10 28.87 17.82
CA MET A 497 -19.28 28.95 19.27
C MET A 497 -20.37 29.96 19.60
N THR A 498 -21.38 29.56 20.37
CA THR A 498 -22.43 30.47 20.89
C THR A 498 -22.56 30.32 22.40
N CYS A 499 -22.95 31.40 23.07
CA CYS A 499 -23.05 31.43 24.52
C CYS A 499 -24.43 31.95 24.95
N ALA A 500 -24.96 31.36 26.02
CA ALA A 500 -26.24 31.73 26.60
C ALA A 500 -26.16 31.65 28.13
N PRO A 501 -27.04 32.36 28.87
CA PRO A 501 -27.17 32.15 30.31
C PRO A 501 -27.42 30.66 30.60
N THR A 502 -26.78 30.13 31.64
CA THR A 502 -26.96 28.72 32.03
C THR A 502 -28.42 28.41 32.32
N CYS A 503 -28.84 27.21 31.91
CA CYS A 503 -30.17 26.70 32.22
C CYS A 503 -30.33 26.60 33.75
N SER A 504 -31.40 27.21 34.30
CA SER A 504 -31.58 27.33 35.74
C SER A 504 -33.05 27.10 36.15
N PRO A 505 -33.32 26.36 37.24
CA PRO A 505 -32.34 25.62 38.05
C PRO A 505 -31.81 24.39 37.30
N VAL A 506 -30.55 24.03 37.54
CA VAL A 506 -29.98 22.75 37.07
C VAL A 506 -30.81 21.61 37.65
N ALA A 507 -31.04 20.56 36.86
CA ALA A 507 -31.79 19.40 37.29
C ALA A 507 -31.18 18.77 38.55
N ALA A 508 -32.02 18.25 39.44
CA ALA A 508 -31.51 17.59 40.64
C ALA A 508 -30.90 16.22 40.28
N GLY A 509 -29.70 15.93 40.79
CA GLY A 509 -28.97 14.72 40.44
C GLY A 509 -28.40 14.77 39.03
N ASP A 510 -28.07 15.96 38.51
CA ASP A 510 -27.46 16.11 37.19
C ASP A 510 -26.14 15.34 37.08
N GLN A 511 -25.40 15.21 38.18
CA GLN A 511 -24.20 14.41 38.27
C GLN A 511 -24.44 13.16 39.11
N CYS A 512 -23.66 12.12 38.86
CA CYS A 512 -23.72 10.92 39.68
C CYS A 512 -23.37 11.21 41.16
N ALA A 513 -22.48 12.18 41.41
CA ALA A 513 -22.06 12.57 42.75
C ALA A 513 -23.19 13.19 43.61
N ASP A 514 -24.16 13.86 42.98
CA ASP A 514 -25.31 14.47 43.65
C ASP A 514 -26.61 13.67 43.46
N ALA A 515 -26.50 12.39 43.11
CA ALA A 515 -27.63 11.49 42.88
C ALA A 515 -28.72 11.59 43.96
N VAL A 516 -29.97 11.78 43.52
CA VAL A 516 -31.13 11.99 44.39
C VAL A 516 -31.48 10.69 45.11
N LEU A 517 -31.60 10.74 46.45
CA LEU A 517 -31.95 9.56 47.25
C LEU A 517 -33.43 9.18 47.07
N LEU A 518 -33.68 7.96 46.62
CA LEU A 518 -34.98 7.31 46.59
C LEU A 518 -35.10 6.36 47.79
N SER A 519 -36.19 6.51 48.55
CA SER A 519 -36.54 5.57 49.62
C SER A 519 -37.18 4.32 49.03
N LEU A 520 -36.73 3.14 49.45
CA LEU A 520 -37.32 1.87 49.06
C LEU A 520 -38.71 1.71 49.71
N GLN A 521 -39.74 1.47 48.89
CA GLN A 521 -41.14 1.35 49.35
C GLN A 521 -41.66 -0.09 49.20
N GLN A 522 -42.75 -0.43 49.90
CA GLN A 522 -43.39 -1.74 49.76
C GLN A 522 -44.05 -1.85 48.38
N LEU A 523 -43.92 -3.02 47.75
CA LEU A 523 -44.54 -3.34 46.48
C LEU A 523 -46.05 -3.01 46.46
N GLY A 524 -46.47 -2.18 45.50
CA GLY A 524 -47.83 -1.71 45.32
C GLY A 524 -48.20 -0.46 46.13
N THR A 525 -47.27 0.12 46.89
CA THR A 525 -47.51 1.32 47.72
C THR A 525 -46.73 2.56 47.24
N CYS A 526 -46.07 2.45 46.09
CA CYS A 526 -45.21 3.48 45.52
C CYS A 526 -45.90 4.86 45.50
N THR A 527 -45.29 5.83 46.19
CA THR A 527 -45.58 7.25 46.10
C THR A 527 -44.44 7.91 45.31
N PRO A 528 -44.61 8.14 44.00
CA PRO A 528 -43.57 8.70 43.13
C PRO A 528 -43.18 10.12 43.53
N ILE A 529 -41.89 10.44 43.41
CA ILE A 529 -41.41 11.83 43.47
C ILE A 529 -41.47 12.45 42.08
N ALA A 530 -41.79 13.74 42.00
CA ALA A 530 -41.74 14.50 40.75
C ALA A 530 -40.35 15.10 40.53
N THR A 531 -39.82 14.95 39.32
CA THR A 531 -38.48 15.40 38.93
C THR A 531 -38.46 15.73 37.42
N THR A 532 -37.29 16.10 36.89
CA THR A 532 -37.11 16.50 35.49
C THR A 532 -35.67 16.30 35.05
N ASN A 533 -35.43 16.08 33.76
CA ASN A 533 -34.12 16.23 33.13
C ASN A 533 -34.03 17.51 32.28
N VAL A 534 -35.02 18.41 32.39
CA VAL A 534 -34.91 19.77 31.85
C VAL A 534 -33.78 20.50 32.58
N CYS A 535 -32.90 21.17 31.84
CA CYS A 535 -31.68 21.77 32.37
C CYS A 535 -30.69 20.75 32.98
N ALA A 536 -30.75 19.49 32.58
CA ALA A 536 -29.67 18.54 32.83
C ALA A 536 -28.61 18.62 31.71
N TYR A 537 -27.38 18.29 32.03
CA TYR A 537 -26.24 18.23 31.14
C TYR A 537 -25.74 16.78 31.05
N ALA A 538 -25.11 16.44 29.92
CA ALA A 538 -24.51 15.13 29.76
C ALA A 538 -23.33 14.97 30.74
N GLU A 539 -23.37 14.00 31.64
CA GLU A 539 -22.22 13.68 32.47
C GLU A 539 -21.13 12.95 31.65
N VAL A 540 -19.85 13.25 31.94
CA VAL A 540 -18.68 12.62 31.32
C VAL A 540 -18.43 11.22 31.88
N LEU A 541 -19.41 10.32 31.67
CA LEU A 541 -19.29 8.90 31.94
C LEU A 541 -19.49 8.12 30.65
N PRO A 542 -18.89 6.92 30.52
CA PRO A 542 -19.16 6.05 29.38
C PRO A 542 -20.66 5.87 29.18
N ASN A 543 -21.10 5.88 27.92
CA ASN A 543 -22.49 5.63 27.60
C ASN A 543 -22.91 4.22 28.05
N PRO A 544 -24.15 4.02 28.53
CA PRO A 544 -24.64 2.72 28.94
C PRO A 544 -24.58 1.69 27.81
N SER A 545 -24.38 0.42 28.15
CA SER A 545 -24.12 -0.63 27.14
C SER A 545 -25.28 -0.82 26.14
N CYS A 546 -26.51 -0.55 26.55
CA CYS A 546 -27.68 -0.63 25.68
C CYS A 546 -27.89 0.59 24.77
N ASN A 547 -27.13 1.67 24.98
CA ASN A 547 -27.18 2.86 24.14
C ASN A 547 -25.81 3.56 23.98
N PRO A 548 -24.82 2.87 23.39
CA PRO A 548 -23.42 3.28 23.43
C PRO A 548 -23.10 4.55 22.64
N TYR A 549 -23.94 4.93 21.67
CA TYR A 549 -23.66 6.03 20.74
C TYR A 549 -24.66 7.19 20.84
N ALA A 550 -25.67 7.11 21.71
CA ALA A 550 -26.63 8.19 21.80
C ALA A 550 -26.06 9.42 22.51
N PRO A 551 -26.57 10.61 22.18
CA PRO A 551 -26.52 11.75 23.08
C PRO A 551 -27.35 11.43 24.32
N ILE A 552 -26.75 11.61 25.49
CA ILE A 552 -27.35 11.28 26.77
C ILE A 552 -27.44 12.57 27.58
N VAL A 553 -28.68 12.98 27.87
CA VAL A 553 -28.97 13.98 28.90
C VAL A 553 -29.63 13.25 30.07
N ASP A 554 -28.86 13.10 31.14
CA ASP A 554 -29.14 12.20 32.24
C ASP A 554 -29.37 12.90 33.58
N VAL A 555 -30.06 12.20 34.47
CA VAL A 555 -30.13 12.51 35.89
C VAL A 555 -30.00 11.21 36.69
N TRP A 556 -29.45 11.32 37.88
CA TRP A 556 -29.01 10.22 38.72
C TRP A 556 -29.83 10.13 40.01
N PHE A 557 -30.17 8.90 40.36
CA PHE A 557 -30.85 8.55 41.60
C PHE A 557 -30.08 7.45 42.31
N ARG A 558 -30.18 7.38 43.63
CA ARG A 558 -29.60 6.30 44.43
C ARG A 558 -30.62 5.70 45.38
N PHE A 559 -30.49 4.40 45.66
CA PHE A 559 -31.30 3.71 46.68
C PHE A 559 -30.51 2.55 47.28
N ASN A 560 -30.90 2.11 48.47
CA ASN A 560 -30.39 0.89 49.08
C ASN A 560 -31.39 -0.25 48.86
N SER A 561 -30.90 -1.41 48.41
CA SER A 561 -31.74 -2.58 48.11
C SER A 561 -32.40 -3.21 49.34
N GLY A 562 -31.87 -2.97 50.55
CA GLY A 562 -32.34 -3.59 51.78
C GLY A 562 -32.34 -5.12 51.72
N GLN A 563 -33.10 -5.77 52.60
CA GLN A 563 -33.30 -7.23 52.56
C GLN A 563 -34.45 -7.66 51.62
N ALA A 564 -34.91 -6.75 50.78
CA ALA A 564 -36.08 -6.95 49.93
C ALA A 564 -35.73 -7.78 48.68
N VAL A 565 -36.75 -8.35 48.04
CA VAL A 565 -36.62 -9.05 46.75
C VAL A 565 -37.61 -8.49 45.73
N GLY A 566 -37.35 -8.72 44.45
CA GLY A 566 -38.26 -8.31 43.38
C GLY A 566 -38.37 -6.80 43.21
N HIS A 567 -37.24 -6.08 43.23
CA HIS A 567 -37.20 -4.63 43.07
C HIS A 567 -37.75 -4.18 41.73
N GLN A 568 -38.57 -3.12 41.76
CA GLN A 568 -39.20 -2.48 40.61
C GLN A 568 -38.99 -0.97 40.68
N VAL A 569 -38.80 -0.35 39.53
CA VAL A 569 -38.79 1.09 39.35
C VAL A 569 -40.06 1.46 38.59
N LEU A 570 -40.92 2.28 39.19
CA LEU A 570 -42.05 2.87 38.51
C LEU A 570 -41.62 4.23 37.95
N LEU A 571 -41.62 4.36 36.62
CA LEU A 571 -41.16 5.53 35.89
C LEU A 571 -42.23 6.00 34.89
N VAL A 572 -42.67 7.25 35.01
CA VAL A 572 -43.71 7.82 34.15
C VAL A 572 -43.31 9.21 33.65
N ALA A 573 -43.06 9.34 32.35
CA ALA A 573 -42.78 10.62 31.71
C ALA A 573 -44.06 11.44 31.48
N ALA A 574 -44.05 12.71 31.88
CA ALA A 574 -45.22 13.59 31.75
C ALA A 574 -45.49 14.02 30.30
N ASN A 575 -44.46 14.07 29.46
CA ASN A 575 -44.54 14.42 28.04
C ASN A 575 -44.77 13.19 27.13
N GLY A 576 -44.89 11.99 27.70
CA GLY A 576 -45.05 10.74 26.95
C GLY A 576 -43.80 10.28 26.17
N GLN A 577 -42.67 10.96 26.33
CA GLN A 577 -41.41 10.53 25.72
C GLN A 577 -40.82 9.37 26.50
N PRO A 578 -40.32 8.32 25.82
CA PRO A 578 -39.68 7.20 26.48
C PRO A 578 -38.43 7.65 27.24
N LEU A 579 -38.25 7.12 28.46
CA LEU A 579 -37.02 7.28 29.24
C LEU A 579 -36.23 5.98 29.21
N ASN A 580 -34.91 6.10 29.27
CA ASN A 580 -34.00 4.95 29.34
C ASN A 580 -33.41 4.88 30.75
N VAL A 581 -33.09 3.67 31.21
CA VAL A 581 -32.65 3.42 32.59
C VAL A 581 -31.47 2.46 32.60
N ALA A 582 -30.43 2.79 33.35
CA ALA A 582 -29.27 1.94 33.60
C ALA A 582 -28.97 1.91 35.09
N LEU A 583 -28.63 0.74 35.59
CA LEU A 583 -28.37 0.46 37.00
C LEU A 583 -26.89 0.21 37.20
N TYR A 584 -26.28 0.88 38.19
CA TYR A 584 -24.86 0.80 38.50
C TYR A 584 -24.60 0.45 39.97
N THR A 585 -23.42 -0.10 40.22
CA THR A 585 -22.91 -0.40 41.57
C THR A 585 -22.36 0.84 42.30
N ALA A 586 -21.80 1.80 41.56
CA ALA A 586 -21.22 3.06 42.06
C ALA A 586 -21.06 4.03 40.87
N CYS A 587 -20.74 5.31 41.14
CA CYS A 587 -20.38 6.25 40.07
C CYS A 587 -19.13 5.77 39.34
N GLY A 588 -19.22 5.62 38.01
CA GLY A 588 -18.17 5.00 37.20
C GLY A 588 -17.91 3.51 37.50
N GLY A 589 -18.79 2.87 38.29
CA GLY A 589 -18.71 1.45 38.63
C GLY A 589 -19.32 0.55 37.57
N THR A 590 -19.39 -0.76 37.87
CA THR A 590 -19.95 -1.77 36.96
C THR A 590 -21.44 -1.52 36.73
N GLU A 591 -21.84 -1.53 35.45
CA GLU A 591 -23.25 -1.57 35.02
C GLU A 591 -23.86 -2.94 35.29
N ILE A 592 -25.00 -2.97 35.98
CA ILE A 592 -25.74 -4.19 36.35
C ILE A 592 -26.79 -4.52 35.28
N SER A 593 -27.50 -3.50 34.79
CA SER A 593 -28.53 -3.67 33.75
C SER A 593 -28.79 -2.36 33.03
N CYS A 594 -29.23 -2.46 31.77
CA CYS A 594 -29.57 -1.31 30.93
C CYS A 594 -30.83 -1.62 30.12
N THR A 595 -31.82 -0.74 30.18
CA THR A 595 -33.12 -0.89 29.51
C THR A 595 -33.50 0.40 28.81
N MET A 596 -33.84 0.30 27.52
CA MET A 596 -34.34 1.42 26.73
C MET A 596 -35.86 1.44 26.68
N GLY A 597 -36.44 2.62 26.47
CA GLY A 597 -37.87 2.74 26.14
C GLY A 597 -38.81 2.43 27.30
N VAL A 598 -38.40 2.71 28.53
CA VAL A 598 -39.17 2.40 29.74
C VAL A 598 -40.41 3.28 29.82
N VAL A 599 -41.57 2.63 29.93
CA VAL A 599 -42.86 3.26 30.19
C VAL A 599 -43.55 2.47 31.30
N GLY A 600 -43.71 3.08 32.47
CA GLY A 600 -44.32 2.44 33.63
C GLY A 600 -43.31 1.62 34.45
N VAL A 601 -43.60 0.34 34.66
CA VAL A 601 -42.84 -0.51 35.60
C VAL A 601 -41.65 -1.17 34.92
N LEU A 602 -40.45 -0.95 35.47
CA LEU A 602 -39.22 -1.65 35.15
C LEU A 602 -38.86 -2.61 36.29
N THR A 603 -38.75 -3.90 36.01
CA THR A 603 -38.24 -4.87 36.99
C THR A 603 -36.72 -4.88 36.97
N LEU A 604 -36.09 -4.74 38.14
CA LEU A 604 -34.64 -4.81 38.29
C LEU A 604 -34.18 -6.27 38.47
N PRO A 605 -32.95 -6.62 38.05
CA PRO A 605 -32.39 -7.94 38.28
C PRO A 605 -32.21 -8.23 39.77
N GLY A 606 -31.94 -9.49 40.15
CA GLY A 606 -31.74 -9.89 41.55
C GLY A 606 -30.56 -9.16 42.19
N LEU A 607 -30.86 -8.11 42.97
CA LEU A 607 -29.86 -7.26 43.61
C LEU A 607 -29.29 -7.92 44.86
N ALA A 608 -28.02 -7.64 45.15
CA ALA A 608 -27.43 -8.01 46.43
C ALA A 608 -28.19 -7.29 47.56
N SER A 609 -28.43 -7.96 48.68
CA SER A 609 -29.13 -7.35 49.81
C SER A 609 -28.29 -6.30 50.51
N ASP A 610 -28.96 -5.30 51.09
CA ASP A 610 -28.40 -4.19 51.88
C ASP A 610 -27.27 -3.42 51.17
N THR A 611 -27.41 -3.25 49.85
CA THR A 611 -26.40 -2.67 48.98
C THR A 611 -26.92 -1.39 48.33
N ASP A 612 -26.07 -0.37 48.25
CA ASP A 612 -26.38 0.87 47.55
C ASP A 612 -26.24 0.69 46.04
N HIS A 613 -27.20 1.24 45.30
CA HIS A 613 -27.25 1.22 43.84
C HIS A 613 -27.57 2.60 43.29
N LEU A 614 -27.14 2.84 42.05
CA LEU A 614 -27.39 4.07 41.30
C LEU A 614 -28.23 3.77 40.05
N LEU A 615 -29.21 4.61 39.79
CA LEU A 615 -30.04 4.62 38.60
C LEU A 615 -29.68 5.85 37.77
N ARG A 616 -29.22 5.65 36.54
CA ARG A 616 -29.05 6.68 35.52
C ARG A 616 -30.29 6.70 34.64
N ILE A 617 -30.99 7.83 34.58
CA ILE A 617 -32.22 8.00 33.79
C ILE A 617 -31.95 9.02 32.70
N TRP A 618 -32.21 8.71 31.43
CA TRP A 618 -31.88 9.62 30.33
C TRP A 618 -32.80 9.56 29.12
N ASN A 619 -32.69 10.61 28.30
CA ASN A 619 -33.10 10.65 26.89
C ASN A 619 -32.12 11.53 26.10
N ALA A 620 -32.48 11.95 24.88
CA ALA A 620 -31.61 12.75 24.01
C ALA A 620 -31.51 14.24 24.41
N GLY A 621 -32.27 14.70 25.42
CA GLY A 621 -32.35 16.10 25.80
C GLY A 621 -33.17 16.94 24.81
N GLY A 622 -32.99 18.26 24.83
CA GLY A 622 -33.66 19.19 23.91
C GLY A 622 -35.19 19.09 23.99
N THR A 623 -35.85 18.76 22.88
CA THR A 623 -37.32 18.59 22.83
C THR A 623 -37.81 17.35 23.57
N ASP A 624 -36.93 16.37 23.81
CA ASP A 624 -37.27 15.13 24.49
C ASP A 624 -37.19 15.30 26.02
N ALA A 625 -36.40 16.28 26.49
CA ALA A 625 -36.29 16.61 27.90
C ALA A 625 -37.67 17.00 28.49
N GLY A 626 -37.93 16.56 29.71
CA GLY A 626 -39.23 16.79 30.33
C GLY A 626 -39.32 16.34 31.78
N ALA A 627 -40.42 16.72 32.41
CA ALA A 627 -40.76 16.27 33.75
C ALA A 627 -41.19 14.79 33.74
N PHE A 628 -40.87 14.08 34.81
CA PHE A 628 -41.28 12.69 35.02
C PHE A 628 -41.43 12.38 36.51
N THR A 629 -42.05 11.25 36.82
CA THR A 629 -42.15 10.74 38.20
C THR A 629 -41.43 9.42 38.35
N ILE A 630 -40.80 9.20 39.50
CA ILE A 630 -40.02 8.00 39.79
C ILE A 630 -40.22 7.54 41.25
N CYS A 631 -40.28 6.23 41.45
CA CYS A 631 -40.08 5.59 42.77
C CYS A 631 -39.54 4.17 42.61
N VAL A 632 -38.92 3.66 43.68
CA VAL A 632 -38.43 2.28 43.78
C VAL A 632 -39.26 1.54 44.82
N GLU A 633 -39.78 0.39 44.43
CA GLU A 633 -40.52 -0.52 45.32
C GLU A 633 -39.98 -1.94 45.26
N ALA A 634 -40.17 -2.70 46.33
CA ALA A 634 -39.78 -4.12 46.39
C ALA A 634 -40.66 -4.84 47.40
N ASP A 635 -40.64 -6.18 47.38
CA ASP A 635 -41.23 -6.95 48.46
C ASP A 635 -40.31 -6.87 49.68
N LEU A 636 -40.65 -6.01 50.65
CA LEU A 636 -39.85 -5.79 51.85
C LEU A 636 -39.88 -6.99 52.82
N GLY A 637 -40.57 -8.08 52.49
CA GLY A 637 -40.48 -9.33 53.23
C GLY A 637 -40.75 -9.16 54.72
N THR A 638 -41.96 -8.73 55.10
CA THR A 638 -42.37 -8.75 56.51
C THR A 638 -42.76 -10.16 57.01
N GLY A 639 -42.60 -11.19 56.16
CA GLY A 639 -42.81 -12.59 56.50
C GLY A 639 -41.56 -13.26 57.07
N LEU A 640 -41.73 -14.06 58.13
CA LEU A 640 -40.73 -15.02 58.61
C LEU A 640 -40.31 -15.94 57.44
N MET A 641 -39.09 -15.76 56.93
CA MET A 641 -38.51 -16.64 55.91
C MET A 641 -38.55 -18.09 56.39
N ASP A 642 -39.06 -19.00 55.56
CA ASP A 642 -38.94 -20.45 55.78
C ASP A 642 -37.45 -20.83 55.79
N ALA A 643 -37.05 -21.57 56.82
CA ALA A 643 -35.66 -22.02 56.98
C ALA A 643 -35.26 -22.91 55.79
N PRO A 644 -34.11 -22.66 55.13
CA PRO A 644 -33.71 -23.38 53.95
C PRO A 644 -33.41 -24.85 54.27
N ALA A 645 -34.07 -25.74 53.54
CA ALA A 645 -33.69 -27.11 53.20
C ALA A 645 -32.74 -27.85 54.17
N HIS A 646 -33.23 -28.26 55.33
CA HIS A 646 -32.75 -29.47 55.99
C HIS A 646 -33.90 -30.49 56.09
N GLN A 647 -33.56 -31.76 55.82
CA GLN A 647 -34.46 -32.93 55.75
C GLN A 647 -35.52 -32.93 56.87
N PRO A 648 -36.75 -33.45 56.63
CA PRO A 648 -37.85 -33.36 57.58
C PRO A 648 -37.45 -34.00 58.92
N THR A 649 -37.15 -33.14 59.88
CA THR A 649 -36.77 -33.55 61.22
C THR A 649 -38.06 -33.84 61.99
N VAL A 650 -38.37 -35.12 62.17
CA VAL A 650 -39.58 -35.51 62.91
C VAL A 650 -39.26 -35.42 64.40
N LEU A 651 -40.03 -34.58 65.10
CA LEU A 651 -40.02 -34.44 66.56
C LEU A 651 -41.29 -35.06 67.14
N TRP A 652 -41.16 -36.02 68.05
CA TRP A 652 -42.32 -36.65 68.68
C TRP A 652 -42.01 -37.16 70.11
N PRO A 653 -43.01 -37.30 70.98
CA PRO A 653 -44.32 -36.68 70.88
C PRO A 653 -44.20 -35.15 71.07
N VAL A 654 -44.99 -34.40 70.31
CA VAL A 654 -45.23 -32.97 70.53
C VAL A 654 -46.75 -32.78 70.52
N PRO A 655 -47.39 -32.38 71.63
CA PRO A 655 -46.79 -31.93 72.90
C PRO A 655 -46.08 -33.05 73.69
N THR A 656 -45.14 -32.67 74.57
CA THR A 656 -44.34 -33.62 75.36
C THR A 656 -44.56 -33.52 76.87
N THR A 657 -44.58 -34.69 77.49
CA THR A 657 -44.39 -35.07 78.91
C THR A 657 -43.08 -34.70 79.60
N GLY A 658 -42.03 -34.55 78.80
CA GLY A 658 -40.66 -34.55 79.27
C GLY A 658 -39.71 -35.07 78.20
N LEU A 659 -39.88 -36.28 77.69
CA LEU A 659 -38.97 -36.81 76.65
C LEU A 659 -39.46 -36.48 75.24
N VAL A 660 -38.54 -36.00 74.39
CA VAL A 660 -38.78 -35.75 72.97
C VAL A 660 -37.75 -36.52 72.14
N TYR A 661 -38.23 -37.26 71.16
CA TYR A 661 -37.43 -37.98 70.18
C TYR A 661 -37.23 -37.10 68.95
N LEU A 662 -35.98 -37.02 68.52
CA LEU A 662 -35.52 -36.22 67.39
C LEU A 662 -34.94 -37.17 66.33
N ASN A 663 -35.60 -37.28 65.18
CA ASN A 663 -35.09 -38.06 64.05
C ASN A 663 -34.21 -37.19 63.15
N MET A 664 -32.95 -37.05 63.53
CA MET A 664 -31.92 -36.32 62.78
C MET A 664 -30.55 -36.98 62.99
N ASP A 665 -29.82 -37.19 61.91
CA ASP A 665 -28.43 -37.65 61.96
C ASP A 665 -27.52 -36.46 62.30
N GLY A 666 -26.86 -36.50 63.46
CA GLY A 666 -26.13 -35.33 63.95
C GLY A 666 -25.09 -35.60 65.03
N THR A 667 -24.41 -36.75 65.00
CA THR A 667 -23.39 -37.10 66.02
C THR A 667 -22.37 -35.96 66.19
N GLY A 668 -22.31 -35.35 67.39
CA GLY A 668 -21.42 -34.23 67.72
C GLY A 668 -22.02 -32.83 67.53
N GLN A 669 -23.22 -32.69 66.96
CA GLN A 669 -23.93 -31.41 66.89
C GLN A 669 -24.53 -31.03 68.25
N ARG A 670 -24.45 -29.75 68.59
CA ARG A 670 -25.01 -29.21 69.83
C ARG A 670 -26.30 -28.46 69.51
N VAL A 671 -27.40 -28.98 70.02
CA VAL A 671 -28.74 -28.42 69.89
C VAL A 671 -29.06 -27.59 71.13
N VAL A 672 -29.47 -26.34 70.92
CA VAL A 672 -29.96 -25.45 71.97
C VAL A 672 -31.47 -25.32 71.88
N VAL A 673 -32.13 -25.35 73.03
CA VAL A 673 -33.57 -25.09 73.16
C VAL A 673 -33.74 -23.66 73.64
N ARG A 674 -34.57 -22.90 72.92
CA ARG A 674 -34.89 -21.52 73.27
C ARG A 674 -36.36 -21.36 73.61
N ASP A 675 -36.65 -20.48 74.57
CA ASP A 675 -38.02 -20.06 74.88
C ASP A 675 -38.56 -19.07 73.83
N ALA A 676 -39.83 -18.67 73.98
CA ALA A 676 -40.49 -17.72 73.08
C ALA A 676 -39.82 -16.32 73.04
N LEU A 677 -38.99 -15.99 74.03
CA LEU A 677 -38.23 -14.74 74.10
C LEU A 677 -36.81 -14.87 73.51
N GLY A 678 -36.48 -16.04 72.94
CA GLY A 678 -35.19 -16.31 72.31
C GLY A 678 -34.05 -16.64 73.28
N ARG A 679 -34.32 -16.83 74.59
CA ARG A 679 -33.28 -17.18 75.57
C ARG A 679 -32.97 -18.66 75.52
N VAL A 680 -31.69 -19.04 75.61
CA VAL A 680 -31.31 -20.46 75.72
C VAL A 680 -31.69 -20.97 77.10
N VAL A 681 -32.63 -21.91 77.15
CA VAL A 681 -33.13 -22.53 78.39
C VAL A 681 -32.55 -23.93 78.62
N MET A 682 -32.05 -24.56 77.56
CA MET A 682 -31.42 -25.88 77.61
C MET A 682 -30.46 -26.04 76.43
N SER A 683 -29.43 -26.86 76.60
CA SER A 683 -28.58 -27.30 75.49
C SER A 683 -28.25 -28.77 75.65
N THR A 684 -28.17 -29.49 74.53
CA THR A 684 -27.84 -30.91 74.49
C THR A 684 -26.89 -31.19 73.33
N LEU A 685 -26.06 -32.21 73.48
CA LEU A 685 -25.15 -32.68 72.44
C LEU A 685 -25.72 -34.01 71.91
N LEU A 686 -25.90 -34.12 70.60
CA LEU A 686 -26.34 -35.36 69.96
C LEU A 686 -25.17 -36.35 69.91
N ARG A 687 -25.38 -37.59 70.35
CA ARG A 687 -24.30 -38.56 70.62
C ARG A 687 -24.31 -39.80 69.71
N GLY A 688 -25.15 -39.82 68.67
CA GLY A 688 -25.20 -40.92 67.70
C GLY A 688 -26.11 -40.62 66.50
N PRO A 689 -26.33 -41.61 65.60
CA PRO A 689 -27.30 -41.52 64.52
C PRO A 689 -28.74 -41.50 65.05
N ALA A 690 -29.71 -41.13 64.22
CA ALA A 690 -31.11 -40.99 64.61
C ALA A 690 -31.79 -42.33 65.02
N PRO A 691 -32.81 -42.34 65.91
CA PRO A 691 -33.38 -41.20 66.63
C PRO A 691 -32.64 -40.86 67.94
N GLN A 692 -32.51 -39.57 68.23
CA GLN A 692 -31.90 -39.01 69.45
C GLN A 692 -32.97 -38.63 70.47
N VAL A 693 -32.63 -38.63 71.77
CA VAL A 693 -33.58 -38.28 72.85
C VAL A 693 -33.16 -37.00 73.55
N ILE A 694 -34.11 -36.08 73.73
CA ILE A 694 -33.96 -34.83 74.46
C ILE A 694 -34.87 -34.87 75.68
N ASP A 695 -34.29 -34.71 76.86
CA ASP A 695 -35.03 -34.63 78.13
C ASP A 695 -35.42 -33.18 78.44
N ALA A 696 -36.63 -32.82 78.01
CA ALA A 696 -37.33 -31.57 78.26
C ALA A 696 -38.11 -31.55 79.60
N SER A 697 -37.98 -32.55 80.48
CA SER A 697 -38.75 -32.63 81.74
C SER A 697 -38.52 -31.43 82.67
N ARG A 698 -37.34 -30.79 82.57
CA ARG A 698 -36.95 -29.61 83.37
C ARG A 698 -37.40 -28.28 82.79
N LEU A 699 -38.01 -28.27 81.61
CA LEU A 699 -38.57 -27.06 81.03
C LEU A 699 -39.94 -26.77 81.65
N VAL A 700 -40.23 -25.49 81.90
CA VAL A 700 -41.58 -25.07 82.31
C VAL A 700 -42.57 -25.26 81.15
N PRO A 701 -43.87 -25.46 81.43
CA PRO A 701 -44.88 -25.54 80.36
C PRO A 701 -44.83 -24.32 79.42
N GLY A 702 -44.83 -24.57 78.12
CA GLY A 702 -44.67 -23.52 77.10
C GLY A 702 -44.15 -24.01 75.76
N SER A 703 -44.06 -23.06 74.81
CA SER A 703 -43.56 -23.31 73.46
C SER A 703 -42.06 -23.04 73.36
N TYR A 704 -41.34 -23.95 72.70
CA TYR A 704 -39.89 -23.90 72.55
C TYR A 704 -39.44 -24.22 71.12
N TRP A 705 -38.30 -23.68 70.73
CA TRP A 705 -37.63 -23.95 69.45
C TRP A 705 -36.28 -24.61 69.70
N LEU A 706 -35.96 -25.63 68.92
CA LEU A 706 -34.66 -26.29 68.91
C LEU A 706 -33.85 -25.69 67.77
N GLN A 707 -32.60 -25.31 68.04
CA GLN A 707 -31.68 -24.75 67.07
C GLN A 707 -30.33 -25.44 67.14
N ASP A 708 -29.66 -25.57 65.99
CA ASP A 708 -28.24 -25.92 65.97
C ASP A 708 -27.42 -24.71 66.45
N SER A 709 -26.58 -24.91 67.46
CA SER A 709 -25.74 -23.85 68.01
C SER A 709 -24.62 -23.41 67.06
N GLY A 710 -24.23 -24.24 66.09
CA GLY A 710 -23.22 -23.89 65.08
C GLY A 710 -23.80 -23.02 63.96
N SER A 711 -24.78 -23.54 63.23
CA SER A 711 -25.39 -22.85 62.09
C SER A 711 -26.46 -21.82 62.46
N GLY A 712 -27.02 -21.88 63.67
CA GLY A 712 -28.17 -21.08 64.08
C GLY A 712 -29.51 -21.54 63.48
N ALA A 713 -29.49 -22.59 62.64
CA ALA A 713 -30.67 -23.10 61.97
C ALA A 713 -31.69 -23.69 62.96
N VAL A 714 -32.97 -23.41 62.75
CA VAL A 714 -34.07 -24.01 63.54
C VAL A 714 -34.27 -25.44 63.09
N ILE A 715 -34.03 -26.39 64.00
CA ILE A 715 -34.16 -27.83 63.79
C ILE A 715 -35.61 -28.28 63.93
N GLY A 716 -36.36 -27.63 64.83
CA GLY A 716 -37.79 -27.89 64.99
C GLY A 716 -38.40 -27.24 66.22
N ARG A 717 -39.67 -27.56 66.50
CA ARG A 717 -40.46 -26.92 67.56
C ARG A 717 -41.09 -27.96 68.46
N MET A 718 -41.18 -27.66 69.76
CA MET A 718 -41.88 -28.51 70.72
C MET A 718 -42.73 -27.67 71.68
N VAL A 719 -43.79 -28.28 72.19
CA VAL A 719 -44.64 -27.74 73.26
C VAL A 719 -44.47 -28.64 74.47
N ARG A 720 -44.08 -28.06 75.60
CA ARG A 720 -44.06 -28.74 76.90
C ARG A 720 -45.40 -28.46 77.58
N GLU A 721 -46.16 -29.52 77.87
CA GLU A 721 -47.38 -29.43 78.68
C GLU A 721 -47.11 -29.36 80.18
#